data_AF-A0AAI8QEJ3-F1
#
_entry.id   AF-A0AAI8QEJ3-F1
#
_cell.length_a   1.000
_cell.length_b   1.000
_cell.length_c   1.000
_cell.angle_alpha   90.00
_cell.angle_beta   90.00
_cell.angle_gamma   90.00
#
_symmetry.space_group_name_H-M   'P 1'
#
loop_
_entity.id
_entity.type
_entity.pdbx_description
1 polymer ?
#
loop_
_entity_poly.entity_id
_entity_poly.type
_entity_poly.pdbx_seq_one_letter_code
_entity_poly.pdbx_strand_id
1 'polypeptide(L)'
;MNDPASKPPFDPSIQVSPNNPCPFLRGLVGEGFVDGGTVPLGKLSETIANASGETGLKKAFARLQVRGVALIANGLGHILKSIFSGAQLDALRGGPLDKLGAGSRILGVDGKVNEGEIKRLESFGRTYPDPNGGGTEPGLNAAEIQTFMRDNLKRAGSAARWYYPLLMKFEWPILLKIIGKGEGENRYLGVADVRTLFNARQFPVRINQRLVSQPVPSTCQRVAWGAAKLLALLVAIGLAILVAVAEFPNQVRAMLPQKGILVNLLPPPLPKLTETTAAFWLEQNWSLKDRHWFHHASQGTATFPVPYDWFMALEQPRLHLFSRPGMMKDSAYLERYGFIPSPQSIQTDTTTLRRYGYANVYETTQASDWSTRWTPAENVDGLPVGFARMTGVTDPATGRREQDKIGLTCAACHTGQIHYKGIDVRFDGGPAMTDLKKLELSTGLSIAYTLYVPFRFQRFADRVLGPEASKSDRDALKQQLSAIGNFLIDWAKNYSKTIEGKKTWDGKQQQDTEEGFGRLDALNRIGNQVFSQDFALSGVKGFEKNLHAQDAPVSYPAIWTVPWFKFAQYDASIEQPLIRNAGEALGVTALLNLSDAYPEDRIWRSSVHVPTLGWIEEMLRGPDPFKAAAPEFGGLLSPKWPSQILGDAWKIDQKKAENGRKIYEEMCAGCHLPAVNTPAFWSSTHWEPSGDSKVLNAVTIPTDEIKTDPEQSLVLGNRTVDVPGFLKVNTADLKTWWQCNGSTASSPTEMSYALGLMTVVDLVARKWMDDDKIPDAERAKIWNLARKNCPNPAPGPRYRARPLNGIWATAPYLHNGSVPSLYWLLKPASERPQKFCMGRRDYDPVTVGFAVTTDERCKTGETQFSTTGSDGKPLQGNSVLGHSFERKPGEPRRPGVIGREFKSDDERYDLIEYLKTL
;
A
#
# COMPACT_ATOMS: atom_id res chain seq x y z
N MET A 1 29.32 -27.89 -59.25
CA MET A 1 28.01 -28.57 -59.33
C MET A 1 27.72 -29.12 -57.95
N ASN A 2 26.80 -28.51 -57.20
CA ASN A 2 26.23 -29.08 -55.99
C ASN A 2 24.71 -28.97 -56.13
N ASP A 3 24.04 -30.10 -56.09
CA ASP A 3 22.60 -30.28 -56.25
C ASP A 3 21.85 -29.37 -55.25
N PRO A 4 20.84 -28.58 -55.66
CA PRO A 4 19.98 -27.89 -54.69
C PRO A 4 19.39 -28.95 -53.76
N ALA A 5 19.57 -28.76 -52.44
CA ALA A 5 19.01 -29.67 -51.44
C ALA A 5 17.53 -29.90 -51.79
N SER A 6 17.21 -31.11 -52.25
CA SER A 6 15.87 -31.42 -52.69
C SER A 6 14.93 -31.30 -51.49
N LYS A 7 13.76 -30.69 -51.71
CA LYS A 7 12.67 -30.72 -50.75
C LYS A 7 12.52 -32.19 -50.27
N PRO A 8 12.44 -32.47 -48.95
CA PRO A 8 12.09 -33.80 -48.49
C PRO A 8 10.82 -34.26 -49.22
N PRO A 9 10.76 -35.49 -49.78
CA PRO A 9 9.53 -35.97 -50.41
C PRO A 9 8.42 -35.89 -49.37
N PHE A 10 7.26 -35.34 -49.78
CA PHE A 10 6.14 -35.22 -48.85
C PHE A 10 5.73 -36.61 -48.38
N ASP A 11 5.88 -36.84 -47.08
CA ASP A 11 5.56 -38.09 -46.44
C ASP A 11 4.26 -37.91 -45.61
N PRO A 12 3.10 -38.38 -46.11
CA PRO A 12 1.85 -38.25 -45.39
C PRO A 12 1.80 -39.07 -44.09
N SER A 13 2.78 -39.95 -43.84
CA SER A 13 2.89 -40.73 -42.60
C SER A 13 3.46 -39.94 -41.41
N ILE A 14 4.07 -38.77 -41.65
CA ILE A 14 4.62 -37.93 -40.56
C ILE A 14 3.48 -37.47 -39.65
N GLN A 15 3.45 -38.01 -38.44
CA GLN A 15 2.47 -37.62 -37.44
C GLN A 15 2.80 -36.26 -36.85
N VAL A 16 1.85 -35.32 -37.01
CA VAL A 16 1.92 -34.00 -36.39
C VAL A 16 1.06 -33.99 -35.13
N SER A 17 1.68 -33.70 -33.99
CA SER A 17 1.03 -33.72 -32.69
C SER A 17 -0.25 -32.85 -32.65
N PRO A 18 -1.36 -33.35 -32.09
CA PRO A 18 -2.57 -32.55 -31.86
C PRO A 18 -2.33 -31.40 -30.87
N ASN A 19 -1.28 -31.51 -30.05
CA ASN A 19 -0.84 -30.50 -29.07
C ASN A 19 0.05 -29.39 -29.67
N ASN A 20 0.24 -29.38 -30.99
CA ASN A 20 0.79 -28.24 -31.72
C ASN A 20 -0.38 -27.36 -32.24
N PRO A 21 -0.66 -26.18 -31.65
CA PRO A 21 -1.77 -25.33 -32.07
C PRO A 21 -1.44 -24.44 -33.28
N CYS A 22 -0.19 -24.42 -33.77
CA CYS A 22 0.26 -23.50 -34.80
C CYS A 22 0.26 -24.14 -36.20
N PRO A 23 -0.64 -23.75 -37.13
CA PRO A 23 -0.75 -24.36 -38.46
C PRO A 23 0.54 -24.24 -39.27
N PHE A 24 1.29 -23.15 -39.10
CA PHE A 24 2.57 -22.95 -39.76
C PHE A 24 3.63 -23.95 -39.27
N LEU A 25 3.75 -24.16 -37.96
CA LEU A 25 4.67 -25.17 -37.41
C LEU A 25 4.24 -26.59 -37.79
N ARG A 26 2.92 -26.85 -37.81
CA ARG A 26 2.38 -28.12 -38.29
C ARG A 26 2.72 -28.39 -39.75
N GLY A 27 2.77 -27.35 -40.60
CA GLY A 27 3.25 -27.45 -41.98
C GLY A 27 4.74 -27.77 -42.06
N LEU A 28 5.57 -27.14 -41.22
CA LEU A 28 7.02 -27.44 -41.17
C LEU A 28 7.29 -28.89 -40.75
N VAL A 29 6.53 -29.40 -39.79
CA VAL A 29 6.61 -30.81 -39.37
C VAL A 29 6.05 -31.73 -40.46
N GLY A 30 4.86 -31.43 -40.99
CA GLY A 30 4.17 -32.26 -41.97
C GLY A 30 4.91 -32.39 -43.31
N GLU A 31 5.73 -31.40 -43.68
CA GLU A 31 6.62 -31.47 -44.85
C GLU A 31 8.05 -31.91 -44.52
N GLY A 32 8.35 -32.27 -43.26
CA GLY A 32 9.66 -32.79 -42.86
C GLY A 32 10.79 -31.75 -42.76
N PHE A 33 10.48 -30.45 -42.71
CA PHE A 33 11.49 -29.40 -42.50
C PHE A 33 12.02 -29.36 -41.06
N VAL A 34 11.20 -29.74 -40.07
CA VAL A 34 11.59 -29.90 -38.67
C VAL A 34 10.91 -31.12 -38.04
N ASP A 35 11.47 -31.62 -36.95
CA ASP A 35 10.94 -32.78 -36.22
C ASP A 35 9.71 -32.38 -35.37
N GLY A 36 8.77 -33.31 -35.16
CA GLY A 36 7.52 -33.04 -34.42
C GLY A 36 7.68 -32.87 -32.90
N GLY A 37 8.83 -33.28 -32.34
CA GLY A 37 9.14 -33.25 -30.92
C GLY A 37 9.98 -32.04 -30.50
N THR A 38 11.15 -32.28 -29.90
CA THR A 38 12.07 -31.21 -29.49
C THR A 38 12.91 -30.72 -30.66
N VAL A 39 12.79 -29.44 -31.00
CA VAL A 39 13.53 -28.81 -32.10
C VAL A 39 14.50 -27.76 -31.56
N PRO A 40 15.82 -27.85 -31.85
CA PRO A 40 16.79 -26.85 -31.43
C PRO A 40 16.38 -25.44 -31.88
N LEU A 41 16.46 -24.46 -30.98
CA LEU A 41 16.02 -23.08 -31.25
C LEU A 41 16.72 -22.46 -32.48
N GLY A 42 17.98 -22.85 -32.74
CA GLY A 42 18.72 -22.43 -33.93
C GLY A 42 18.09 -22.94 -35.22
N LYS A 43 17.82 -24.25 -35.31
CA LYS A 43 17.17 -24.91 -36.47
C LYS A 43 15.77 -24.34 -36.70
N LEU A 44 14.99 -24.19 -35.62
CA LEU A 44 13.62 -23.67 -35.70
C LEU A 44 13.57 -22.21 -36.19
N SER A 45 14.36 -21.33 -35.57
CA SER A 45 14.40 -19.91 -35.94
C SER A 45 14.95 -19.65 -37.33
N GLU A 46 15.93 -20.44 -37.78
CA GLU A 46 16.46 -20.39 -39.14
C GLU A 46 15.41 -20.79 -40.17
N THR A 47 14.73 -21.92 -39.94
CA THR A 47 13.74 -22.47 -40.87
C THR A 47 12.57 -21.50 -41.05
N ILE A 48 12.05 -20.94 -39.95
CA ILE A 48 10.94 -19.96 -40.00
C ILE A 48 11.40 -18.66 -40.66
N ALA A 49 12.62 -18.18 -40.39
CA ALA A 49 13.14 -16.99 -41.05
C ALA A 49 13.36 -17.20 -42.55
N ASN A 50 13.77 -18.39 -42.99
CA ASN A 50 13.89 -18.72 -44.41
C ASN A 50 12.54 -18.61 -45.12
N ALA A 51 11.48 -19.12 -44.51
CA ALA A 51 10.13 -19.05 -45.08
C ALA A 51 9.65 -17.62 -45.34
N SER A 52 10.11 -16.65 -44.55
CA SER A 52 9.72 -15.24 -44.66
C SER A 52 10.20 -14.57 -45.95
N GLY A 53 11.24 -15.11 -46.60
CA GLY A 53 11.86 -14.51 -47.79
C GLY A 53 12.73 -13.28 -47.52
N GLU A 54 12.89 -12.87 -46.26
CA GLU A 54 13.75 -11.74 -45.87
C GLU A 54 15.24 -12.09 -46.05
N THR A 55 16.06 -11.11 -46.42
CA THR A 55 17.51 -11.25 -46.60
C THR A 55 18.29 -10.29 -45.69
N GLY A 56 19.60 -10.51 -45.53
CA GLY A 56 20.50 -9.63 -44.77
C GLY A 56 20.08 -9.38 -43.32
N LEU A 57 20.15 -8.11 -42.88
CA LEU A 57 19.83 -7.65 -41.51
C LEU A 57 18.38 -7.96 -41.10
N LYS A 58 17.43 -7.88 -42.04
CA LYS A 58 16.02 -8.20 -41.77
C LYS A 58 15.83 -9.68 -41.45
N LYS A 59 16.56 -10.56 -42.15
CA LYS A 59 16.59 -12.01 -41.84
C LYS A 59 17.17 -12.28 -40.45
N ALA A 60 18.27 -11.59 -40.09
CA ALA A 60 18.88 -11.73 -38.77
C ALA A 60 17.92 -11.29 -37.65
N PHE A 61 17.21 -10.18 -37.84
CA PHE A 61 16.20 -9.71 -36.88
C PHE A 61 15.01 -10.67 -36.75
N ALA A 62 14.51 -11.19 -37.88
CA ALA A 62 13.45 -12.21 -37.87
C ALA A 62 13.87 -13.48 -37.11
N ARG A 63 15.12 -13.96 -37.29
CA ARG A 63 15.67 -15.09 -36.53
C ARG A 63 15.69 -14.82 -35.02
N LEU A 64 16.08 -13.62 -34.59
CA LEU A 64 16.09 -13.23 -33.18
C LEU A 64 14.69 -13.20 -32.56
N GLN A 65 13.72 -12.61 -33.27
CA GLN A 65 12.33 -12.55 -32.81
C GLN A 65 11.73 -13.95 -32.66
N VAL A 66 11.88 -14.80 -33.68
CA VAL A 66 11.38 -16.18 -33.63
C VAL A 66 12.03 -16.97 -32.51
N ARG A 67 13.34 -16.79 -32.29
CA ARG A 67 14.06 -17.45 -31.20
C ARG A 67 13.56 -17.04 -29.82
N GLY A 68 13.24 -15.77 -29.61
CA GLY A 68 12.65 -15.27 -28.36
C GLY A 68 11.27 -15.85 -28.10
N VAL A 69 10.40 -15.92 -29.13
CA VAL A 69 9.07 -16.54 -29.00
C VAL A 69 9.18 -18.04 -28.71
N ALA A 70 10.05 -18.75 -29.43
CA ALA A 70 10.25 -20.19 -29.24
C ALA A 70 10.82 -20.53 -27.84
N LEU A 71 11.60 -19.64 -27.23
CA LEU A 71 12.15 -19.80 -25.89
C LEU A 71 11.09 -19.92 -24.80
N ILE A 72 9.99 -19.17 -24.94
CA ILE A 72 8.90 -19.11 -23.96
C ILE A 72 7.68 -19.94 -24.38
N ALA A 73 7.69 -20.54 -25.57
CA ALA A 73 6.53 -21.19 -26.17
C ALA A 73 5.97 -22.35 -25.33
N ASN A 74 6.84 -23.04 -24.57
CA ASN A 74 6.46 -24.11 -23.65
C ASN A 74 6.26 -23.64 -22.19
N GLY A 75 6.36 -22.34 -21.88
CA GLY A 75 6.22 -21.78 -20.52
C GLY A 75 7.53 -21.52 -19.77
N LEU A 76 7.49 -20.64 -18.75
CA LEU A 76 8.69 -20.13 -18.04
C LEU A 76 9.50 -21.24 -17.32
N GLY A 77 8.82 -22.27 -16.80
CA GLY A 77 9.47 -23.42 -16.17
C GLY A 77 10.29 -24.29 -17.15
N HIS A 78 10.10 -24.10 -18.45
CA HIS A 78 10.79 -24.84 -19.51
C HIS A 78 11.86 -23.99 -20.23
N ILE A 79 12.16 -22.77 -19.77
CA ILE A 79 13.15 -21.89 -20.41
C ILE A 79 14.53 -22.57 -20.46
N LEU A 80 15.03 -23.09 -19.34
CA LEU A 80 16.34 -23.77 -19.31
C LEU A 80 16.36 -24.97 -20.26
N LYS A 81 15.31 -25.79 -20.25
CA LYS A 81 15.16 -26.91 -21.19
C LYS A 81 15.12 -26.42 -22.65
N SER A 82 14.46 -25.30 -22.92
CA SER A 82 14.37 -24.71 -24.27
C SER A 82 15.70 -24.13 -24.75
N ILE A 83 16.52 -23.59 -23.84
CA ILE A 83 17.88 -23.11 -24.13
C ILE A 83 18.80 -24.26 -24.51
N PHE A 84 18.80 -25.34 -23.72
CA PHE A 84 19.75 -26.43 -23.87
C PHE A 84 19.32 -27.50 -24.87
N SER A 85 18.02 -27.83 -24.91
CA SER A 85 17.49 -28.94 -25.72
C SER A 85 16.68 -28.46 -26.93
N GLY A 86 16.01 -27.30 -26.82
CA GLY A 86 15.15 -26.76 -27.89
C GLY A 86 13.68 -26.67 -27.51
N ALA A 87 12.87 -26.10 -28.39
CA ALA A 87 11.42 -25.95 -28.18
C ALA A 87 10.71 -27.30 -28.42
N GLN A 88 9.76 -27.66 -27.56
CA GLN A 88 8.98 -28.90 -27.65
C GLN A 88 7.70 -28.63 -28.45
N LEU A 89 7.72 -28.93 -29.76
CA LEU A 89 6.60 -28.57 -30.65
C LEU A 89 5.35 -29.42 -30.44
N ASP A 90 5.50 -30.58 -29.82
CA ASP A 90 4.44 -31.51 -29.42
C ASP A 90 3.79 -31.19 -28.07
N ALA A 91 4.29 -30.18 -27.35
CA ALA A 91 3.81 -29.79 -26.02
C ALA A 91 3.54 -28.28 -25.92
N LEU A 92 2.98 -27.69 -26.99
CA LEU A 92 2.70 -26.25 -27.06
C LEU A 92 1.32 -25.88 -26.49
N ARG A 93 0.36 -26.81 -26.48
CA ARG A 93 -0.93 -26.59 -25.84
C ARG A 93 -0.81 -26.43 -24.34
N GLY A 94 -1.62 -25.53 -23.78
CA GLY A 94 -1.51 -25.12 -22.37
C GLY A 94 -0.33 -24.20 -22.06
N GLY A 95 0.53 -23.92 -23.04
CA GLY A 95 1.60 -22.91 -22.94
C GLY A 95 1.07 -21.48 -23.04
N PRO A 96 1.93 -20.47 -22.76
CA PRO A 96 1.53 -19.05 -22.70
C PRO A 96 1.05 -18.47 -24.04
N LEU A 97 1.30 -19.17 -25.16
CA LEU A 97 0.90 -18.76 -26.50
C LEU A 97 -0.32 -19.52 -27.03
N ASP A 98 -0.84 -20.50 -26.29
CA ASP A 98 -2.02 -21.27 -26.70
C ASP A 98 -3.31 -20.47 -26.45
N LYS A 99 -4.19 -20.48 -27.45
CA LYS A 99 -5.48 -19.80 -27.42
C LYS A 99 -6.65 -20.74 -27.20
N LEU A 100 -6.40 -22.00 -26.87
CA LEU A 100 -7.43 -22.98 -26.49
C LEU A 100 -8.62 -23.02 -27.47
N GLY A 101 -8.33 -22.87 -28.77
CA GLY A 101 -9.35 -22.87 -29.81
C GLY A 101 -10.19 -21.59 -29.94
N ALA A 102 -9.90 -20.52 -29.20
CA ALA A 102 -10.62 -19.24 -29.28
C ALA A 102 -10.10 -18.27 -30.36
N GLY A 103 -8.98 -18.60 -31.02
CA GLY A 103 -8.38 -17.80 -32.10
C GLY A 103 -9.17 -17.90 -33.42
N SER A 104 -8.68 -18.67 -34.39
CA SER A 104 -9.40 -18.89 -35.66
C SER A 104 -10.53 -19.90 -35.57
N ARG A 105 -10.47 -20.82 -34.60
CA ARG A 105 -11.30 -22.03 -34.48
C ARG A 105 -11.19 -23.03 -35.64
N ILE A 106 -10.47 -22.69 -36.71
CA ILE A 106 -10.18 -23.59 -37.83
C ILE A 106 -9.45 -24.83 -37.32
N LEU A 107 -8.57 -24.68 -36.33
CA LEU A 107 -7.95 -25.80 -35.63
C LEU A 107 -8.53 -25.91 -34.23
N GLY A 108 -9.25 -27.01 -33.96
CA GLY A 108 -9.86 -27.30 -32.66
C GLY A 108 -8.83 -27.58 -31.57
N VAL A 109 -9.27 -27.64 -30.30
CA VAL A 109 -8.42 -28.01 -29.15
C VAL A 109 -7.91 -29.45 -29.21
N ASP A 110 -8.62 -30.31 -29.94
CA ASP A 110 -8.25 -31.69 -30.25
C ASP A 110 -7.28 -31.79 -31.45
N GLY A 111 -6.92 -30.65 -32.06
CA GLY A 111 -6.03 -30.59 -33.21
C GLY A 111 -6.68 -30.99 -34.54
N LYS A 112 -8.00 -31.14 -34.60
CA LYS A 112 -8.76 -31.40 -35.84
C LYS A 112 -9.12 -30.10 -36.55
N VAL A 113 -9.17 -30.16 -37.88
CA VAL A 113 -9.54 -29.01 -38.72
C VAL A 113 -11.07 -28.94 -38.86
N ASN A 114 -11.63 -27.74 -38.71
CA ASN A 114 -13.04 -27.46 -38.93
C ASN A 114 -13.24 -26.76 -40.28
N GLU A 115 -13.73 -27.50 -41.27
CA GLU A 115 -14.03 -26.99 -42.62
C GLU A 115 -15.08 -25.87 -42.63
N GLY A 116 -16.03 -25.90 -41.67
CA GLY A 116 -17.01 -24.83 -41.52
C GLY A 116 -16.37 -23.50 -41.18
N GLU A 117 -15.29 -23.50 -40.40
CA GLU A 117 -14.54 -22.28 -40.05
C GLU A 117 -13.67 -21.78 -41.21
N ILE A 118 -13.24 -22.66 -42.13
CA ILE A 118 -12.56 -22.25 -43.37
C ILE A 118 -13.56 -21.60 -44.34
N LYS A 119 -14.77 -22.17 -44.50
CA LYS A 119 -15.85 -21.53 -45.26
C LYS A 119 -16.26 -20.19 -44.65
N ARG A 120 -16.26 -20.09 -43.31
CA ARG A 120 -16.51 -18.84 -42.63
C ARG A 120 -15.40 -17.82 -42.88
N LEU A 121 -14.11 -18.22 -42.85
CA LEU A 121 -13.00 -17.34 -43.21
C LEU A 121 -13.21 -16.74 -44.62
N GLU A 122 -13.59 -17.57 -45.59
CA GLU A 122 -13.88 -17.14 -46.97
C GLU A 122 -14.96 -16.06 -47.04
N SER A 123 -15.98 -16.11 -46.19
CA SER A 123 -17.07 -15.11 -46.15
C SER A 123 -16.62 -13.70 -45.72
N PHE A 124 -15.44 -13.54 -45.12
CA PHE A 124 -14.87 -12.22 -44.79
C PHE A 124 -14.01 -11.65 -45.92
N GLY A 125 -13.73 -12.46 -46.95
CA GLY A 125 -12.88 -12.11 -48.08
C GLY A 125 -13.65 -11.74 -49.33
N ARG A 126 -12.91 -11.58 -50.42
CA ARG A 126 -13.43 -11.37 -51.76
C ARG A 126 -12.53 -12.06 -52.79
N THR A 127 -12.89 -11.92 -54.05
CA THR A 127 -12.12 -12.48 -55.16
C THR A 127 -10.93 -11.57 -55.51
N TYR A 128 -9.73 -12.14 -55.58
CA TYR A 128 -8.48 -11.48 -55.92
C TYR A 128 -7.87 -12.05 -57.21
N PRO A 129 -7.21 -11.24 -58.05
CA PRO A 129 -6.42 -11.77 -59.17
C PRO A 129 -5.26 -12.63 -58.65
N ASP A 130 -5.13 -13.87 -59.14
CA ASP A 130 -4.01 -14.74 -58.77
C ASP A 130 -2.79 -14.42 -59.63
N PRO A 131 -1.75 -13.77 -59.07
CA PRO A 131 -0.56 -13.39 -59.82
C PRO A 131 0.27 -14.60 -60.28
N ASN A 132 -0.02 -15.82 -59.79
CA ASN A 132 0.73 -17.03 -60.11
C ASN A 132 -0.02 -18.02 -61.02
N GLY A 133 -1.30 -17.78 -61.30
CA GLY A 133 -2.20 -18.77 -61.91
C GLY A 133 -3.07 -18.27 -63.07
N GLY A 134 -3.03 -16.98 -63.41
CA GLY A 134 -3.73 -16.44 -64.59
C GLY A 134 -5.27 -16.39 -64.47
N GLY A 135 -5.81 -16.21 -63.26
CA GLY A 135 -7.26 -16.17 -62.99
C GLY A 135 -7.59 -15.36 -61.74
N THR A 136 -8.73 -15.62 -61.11
CA THR A 136 -9.10 -15.02 -59.82
C THR A 136 -9.49 -16.07 -58.79
N GLU A 137 -9.24 -15.82 -57.51
CA GLU A 137 -9.55 -16.76 -56.41
C GLU A 137 -10.05 -16.04 -55.14
N PRO A 138 -10.78 -16.72 -54.25
CA PRO A 138 -11.17 -16.18 -52.94
C PRO A 138 -9.97 -15.98 -52.00
N GLY A 139 -9.90 -14.83 -51.35
CA GLY A 139 -8.82 -14.48 -50.43
C GLY A 139 -9.16 -13.34 -49.48
N LEU A 140 -8.25 -13.07 -48.54
CA LEU A 140 -8.39 -11.96 -47.59
C LEU A 140 -7.14 -11.08 -47.57
N ASN A 141 -7.30 -9.77 -47.72
CA ASN A 141 -6.23 -8.80 -47.48
C ASN A 141 -6.07 -8.48 -45.98
N ALA A 142 -5.19 -7.56 -45.64
CA ALA A 142 -4.90 -7.19 -44.25
C ALA A 142 -6.13 -6.64 -43.49
N ALA A 143 -6.98 -5.82 -44.14
CA ALA A 143 -8.17 -5.23 -43.51
C ALA A 143 -9.28 -6.27 -43.28
N GLU A 144 -9.47 -7.17 -44.24
CA GLU A 144 -10.42 -8.29 -44.16
C GLU A 144 -10.01 -9.28 -43.06
N ILE A 145 -8.71 -9.58 -42.95
CA ILE A 145 -8.15 -10.36 -41.84
C ILE A 145 -8.42 -9.70 -40.49
N GLN A 146 -8.23 -8.38 -40.37
CA GLN A 146 -8.54 -7.67 -39.12
C GLN A 146 -10.02 -7.79 -38.75
N THR A 147 -10.91 -7.74 -39.73
CA THR A 147 -12.36 -7.91 -39.54
C THR A 147 -12.69 -9.31 -39.07
N PHE A 148 -12.16 -10.34 -39.72
CA PHE A 148 -12.29 -11.75 -39.31
C PHE A 148 -11.79 -11.97 -37.87
N MET A 149 -10.63 -11.40 -37.52
CA MET A 149 -10.05 -11.52 -36.19
C MET A 149 -10.94 -10.86 -35.12
N ARG A 150 -11.47 -9.67 -35.41
CA ARG A 150 -12.37 -8.94 -34.48
C ARG A 150 -13.65 -9.72 -34.23
N ASP A 151 -14.24 -10.30 -35.27
CA ASP A 151 -15.46 -11.10 -35.13
C ASP A 151 -15.22 -12.39 -34.34
N ASN A 152 -14.08 -13.06 -34.52
CA ASN A 152 -13.71 -14.22 -33.71
C ASN A 152 -13.53 -13.89 -32.22
N LEU A 153 -12.93 -12.75 -31.90
CA LEU A 153 -12.79 -12.29 -30.51
C LEU A 153 -14.16 -11.99 -29.88
N LYS A 154 -15.05 -11.33 -30.62
CA LYS A 154 -16.44 -11.09 -30.19
C LYS A 154 -17.16 -12.42 -29.91
N ARG A 155 -17.00 -13.40 -30.80
CA ARG A 155 -17.59 -14.74 -30.68
C ARG A 155 -16.99 -15.58 -29.54
N ALA A 156 -15.77 -15.25 -29.09
CA ALA A 156 -15.14 -15.91 -27.95
C ALA A 156 -15.66 -15.41 -26.59
N GLY A 157 -16.28 -14.22 -26.51
CA GLY A 157 -16.94 -13.73 -25.31
C GLY A 157 -16.06 -13.82 -24.05
N SER A 158 -16.59 -14.36 -22.95
CA SER A 158 -15.86 -14.56 -21.70
C SER A 158 -14.71 -15.59 -21.77
N ALA A 159 -14.68 -16.44 -22.81
CA ALA A 159 -13.57 -17.34 -23.05
C ALA A 159 -12.36 -16.62 -23.68
N ALA A 160 -12.54 -15.42 -24.23
CA ALA A 160 -11.44 -14.59 -24.72
C ALA A 160 -10.61 -14.07 -23.54
N ARG A 161 -9.39 -14.56 -23.39
CA ARG A 161 -8.45 -13.98 -22.42
C ARG A 161 -7.99 -12.61 -22.91
N TRP A 162 -7.65 -11.73 -21.98
CA TRP A 162 -7.26 -10.34 -22.26
C TRP A 162 -6.10 -10.20 -23.27
N TYR A 163 -5.23 -11.21 -23.37
CA TYR A 163 -4.07 -11.23 -24.28
C TYR A 163 -4.34 -11.86 -25.66
N TYR A 164 -5.52 -12.46 -25.90
CA TYR A 164 -5.85 -13.08 -27.20
C TYR A 164 -5.84 -12.08 -28.37
N PRO A 165 -6.37 -10.85 -28.24
CA PRO A 165 -6.29 -9.85 -29.31
C PRO A 165 -4.85 -9.51 -29.69
N LEU A 166 -3.93 -9.52 -28.71
CA LEU A 166 -2.52 -9.27 -28.94
C LEU A 166 -1.87 -10.42 -29.71
N LEU A 167 -2.08 -11.67 -29.28
CA LEU A 167 -1.54 -12.85 -29.97
C LEU A 167 -2.02 -12.95 -31.42
N MET A 168 -3.29 -12.65 -31.69
CA MET A 168 -3.84 -12.74 -33.05
C MET A 168 -3.23 -11.71 -34.02
N LYS A 169 -2.78 -10.53 -33.53
CA LYS A 169 -2.06 -9.53 -34.35
C LYS A 169 -0.71 -10.03 -34.87
N PHE A 170 -0.15 -11.07 -34.25
CA PHE A 170 1.12 -11.67 -34.64
C PHE A 170 0.97 -13.01 -35.37
N GLU A 171 -0.26 -13.47 -35.64
CA GLU A 171 -0.50 -14.73 -36.37
C GLU A 171 -0.97 -14.49 -37.79
N TRP A 172 -2.18 -13.95 -37.97
CA TRP A 172 -2.76 -13.81 -39.31
C TRP A 172 -2.05 -12.77 -40.19
N PRO A 173 -1.65 -11.59 -39.68
CA PRO A 173 -0.84 -10.66 -40.46
C PRO A 173 0.54 -11.21 -40.82
N ILE A 174 1.14 -12.02 -39.95
CA ILE A 174 2.41 -12.69 -40.22
C ILE A 174 2.21 -13.80 -41.26
N LEU A 175 1.13 -14.57 -41.16
CA LEU A 175 0.78 -15.58 -42.15
C LEU A 175 0.54 -14.94 -43.53
N LEU A 176 -0.20 -13.82 -43.61
CA LEU A 176 -0.34 -13.01 -44.82
C LEU A 176 1.02 -12.52 -45.34
N LYS A 177 1.92 -12.08 -44.45
CA LYS A 177 3.27 -11.64 -44.86
C LYS A 177 4.09 -12.79 -45.45
N ILE A 178 4.02 -13.98 -44.86
CA ILE A 178 4.84 -15.12 -45.26
C ILE A 178 4.25 -15.81 -46.49
N ILE A 179 3.00 -16.25 -46.41
CA ILE A 179 2.34 -17.06 -47.44
C ILE A 179 1.35 -16.28 -48.30
N GLY A 180 1.18 -14.97 -48.14
CA GLY A 180 0.31 -14.19 -49.02
C GLY A 180 0.80 -14.13 -50.48
N LYS A 181 -0.13 -13.87 -51.40
CA LYS A 181 0.12 -13.59 -52.82
C LYS A 181 0.02 -12.07 -53.05
N GLY A 182 0.73 -11.54 -54.04
CA GLY A 182 0.74 -10.11 -54.36
C GLY A 182 1.65 -9.24 -53.45
N GLU A 183 1.65 -7.94 -53.69
CA GLU A 183 2.49 -6.95 -53.01
C GLU A 183 1.70 -5.70 -52.60
N GLY A 184 2.22 -4.96 -51.62
CA GLY A 184 1.58 -3.76 -51.10
C GLY A 184 0.14 -3.99 -50.64
N GLU A 185 -0.75 -3.05 -50.97
CA GLU A 185 -2.19 -3.10 -50.65
C GLU A 185 -2.95 -4.22 -51.39
N ASN A 186 -2.37 -4.76 -52.47
CA ASN A 186 -2.94 -5.88 -53.24
C ASN A 186 -2.52 -7.24 -52.67
N ARG A 187 -1.78 -7.27 -51.56
CA ARG A 187 -1.38 -8.52 -50.91
C ARG A 187 -2.57 -9.16 -50.20
N TYR A 188 -2.85 -10.42 -50.55
CA TYR A 188 -3.95 -11.20 -49.97
C TYR A 188 -3.52 -12.61 -49.59
N LEU A 189 -4.27 -13.23 -48.68
CA LEU A 189 -4.10 -14.60 -48.23
C LEU A 189 -5.19 -15.46 -48.89
N GLY A 190 -4.79 -16.31 -49.85
CA GLY A 190 -5.71 -17.17 -50.58
C GLY A 190 -6.36 -18.23 -49.67
N VAL A 191 -7.68 -18.40 -49.77
CA VAL A 191 -8.42 -19.39 -48.95
C VAL A 191 -7.96 -20.81 -49.26
N ALA A 192 -7.58 -21.10 -50.52
CA ALA A 192 -7.04 -22.39 -50.93
C ALA A 192 -5.68 -22.69 -50.27
N ASP A 193 -4.79 -21.70 -50.13
CA ASP A 193 -3.51 -21.85 -49.44
C ASP A 193 -3.72 -22.11 -47.94
N VAL A 194 -4.67 -21.41 -47.31
CA VAL A 194 -5.05 -21.65 -45.91
C VAL A 194 -5.61 -23.06 -45.73
N ARG A 195 -6.53 -23.47 -46.60
CA ARG A 195 -7.13 -24.82 -46.55
C ARG A 195 -6.06 -25.90 -46.69
N THR A 196 -5.12 -25.73 -47.62
CA THR A 196 -3.99 -26.65 -47.83
C THR A 196 -3.07 -26.72 -46.62
N LEU A 197 -2.71 -25.57 -46.04
CA LEU A 197 -1.85 -25.51 -44.86
C LEU A 197 -2.49 -26.18 -43.63
N PHE A 198 -3.80 -26.03 -43.42
CA PHE A 198 -4.47 -26.62 -42.27
C PHE A 198 -4.76 -28.11 -42.46
N ASN A 199 -5.27 -28.53 -43.63
CA ASN A 199 -5.65 -29.92 -43.87
C ASN A 199 -4.48 -30.80 -44.28
N ALA A 200 -3.81 -30.42 -45.36
CA ALA A 200 -2.72 -31.20 -45.93
C ALA A 200 -1.39 -30.96 -45.18
N ARG A 201 -1.32 -29.90 -44.36
CA ARG A 201 -0.08 -29.50 -43.65
C ARG A 201 1.05 -29.26 -44.63
N GLN A 202 0.69 -28.68 -45.78
CA GLN A 202 1.58 -28.39 -46.88
C GLN A 202 1.69 -26.89 -47.11
N PHE A 203 2.87 -26.47 -47.52
CA PHE A 203 3.14 -25.12 -47.96
C PHE A 203 2.98 -25.01 -49.48
N PRO A 204 2.52 -23.85 -49.97
CA PRO A 204 2.53 -23.59 -51.41
C PRO A 204 3.95 -23.63 -51.96
N VAL A 205 4.11 -24.03 -53.23
CA VAL A 205 5.41 -24.24 -53.91
C VAL A 205 6.38 -23.04 -53.71
N ARG A 206 5.87 -21.81 -53.80
CA ARG A 206 6.64 -20.57 -53.60
C ARG A 206 7.30 -20.45 -52.21
N ILE A 207 6.71 -21.06 -51.19
CA ILE A 207 7.23 -21.04 -49.82
C ILE A 207 8.25 -22.15 -49.62
N ASN A 208 8.00 -23.32 -50.22
CA ASN A 208 8.96 -24.41 -50.26
C ASN A 208 10.27 -23.99 -50.93
N GLN A 209 10.21 -23.21 -52.01
CA GLN A 209 11.41 -22.64 -52.65
C GLN A 209 12.21 -21.72 -51.71
N ARG A 210 11.53 -20.90 -50.89
CA ARG A 210 12.20 -20.04 -49.89
C ARG A 210 12.83 -20.85 -48.76
N LEU A 211 12.14 -21.89 -48.29
CA LEU A 211 12.59 -22.80 -47.24
C LEU A 211 13.85 -23.58 -47.64
N VAL A 212 13.99 -23.94 -48.92
CA VAL A 212 15.11 -24.69 -49.49
C VAL A 212 16.33 -23.82 -49.82
N SER A 213 16.16 -22.49 -49.96
CA SER A 213 17.27 -21.59 -50.31
C SER A 213 18.29 -21.42 -49.17
N GLN A 214 19.54 -21.82 -49.39
CA GLN A 214 20.65 -21.59 -48.45
C GLN A 214 21.71 -20.63 -49.02
N PRO A 215 21.94 -19.46 -48.40
CA PRO A 215 23.24 -18.79 -48.49
C PRO A 215 24.17 -19.35 -47.40
N VAL A 216 25.31 -19.91 -47.80
CA VAL A 216 26.36 -20.39 -46.88
C VAL A 216 27.23 -19.20 -46.44
N PRO A 217 27.40 -18.93 -45.14
CA PRO A 217 28.31 -17.89 -44.66
C PRO A 217 29.77 -18.36 -44.68
N SER A 218 30.70 -17.48 -45.06
CA SER A 218 32.14 -17.77 -45.14
C SER A 218 32.80 -17.85 -43.75
N THR A 219 34.00 -18.44 -43.69
CA THR A 219 34.77 -18.72 -42.46
C THR A 219 35.01 -17.47 -41.59
N CYS A 220 35.08 -16.27 -42.18
CA CYS A 220 35.24 -15.01 -41.47
C CYS A 220 33.97 -14.57 -40.70
N GLN A 221 32.78 -15.03 -41.13
CA GLN A 221 31.51 -14.73 -40.45
C GLN A 221 31.30 -15.57 -39.18
N ARG A 222 31.99 -16.71 -38.99
CA ARG A 222 31.81 -17.58 -37.80
C ARG A 222 32.24 -16.93 -36.48
N VAL A 223 33.26 -16.07 -36.49
CA VAL A 223 33.75 -15.35 -35.29
C VAL A 223 32.82 -14.20 -34.92
N ALA A 224 32.36 -13.42 -35.91
CA ALA A 224 31.34 -12.38 -35.72
C ALA A 224 30.00 -12.98 -35.24
N TRP A 225 29.64 -14.18 -35.70
CA TRP A 225 28.47 -14.92 -35.23
C TRP A 225 28.59 -15.46 -33.81
N GLY A 226 29.81 -15.76 -33.32
CA GLY A 226 30.04 -16.12 -31.92
C GLY A 226 29.74 -14.96 -30.97
N ALA A 227 30.27 -13.78 -31.28
CA ALA A 227 29.98 -12.55 -30.55
C ALA A 227 28.50 -12.14 -30.65
N ALA A 228 27.90 -12.25 -31.85
CA ALA A 228 26.47 -11.98 -32.03
C ALA A 228 25.56 -12.99 -31.31
N LYS A 229 25.97 -14.27 -31.20
CA LYS A 229 25.24 -15.28 -30.40
C LYS A 229 25.32 -15.00 -28.91
N LEU A 230 26.48 -14.58 -28.40
CA LEU A 230 26.65 -14.19 -27.01
C LEU A 230 25.84 -12.93 -26.71
N LEU A 231 25.92 -11.90 -27.57
CA LEU A 231 25.11 -10.68 -27.44
C LEU A 231 23.61 -10.98 -27.51
N ALA A 232 23.17 -11.84 -28.44
CA ALA A 232 21.77 -12.25 -28.54
C ALA A 232 21.29 -13.04 -27.31
N LEU A 233 22.15 -13.89 -26.74
CA LEU A 233 21.86 -14.62 -25.51
C LEU A 233 21.76 -13.65 -24.32
N LEU A 234 22.69 -12.70 -24.19
CA LEU A 234 22.67 -11.67 -23.16
C LEU A 234 21.44 -10.76 -23.29
N VAL A 235 21.05 -10.39 -24.51
CA VAL A 235 19.83 -9.63 -24.77
C VAL A 235 18.58 -10.46 -24.43
N ALA A 236 18.54 -11.75 -24.79
CA ALA A 236 17.42 -12.62 -24.46
C ALA A 236 17.29 -12.85 -22.94
N ILE A 237 18.40 -13.03 -22.23
CA ILE A 237 18.45 -13.12 -20.78
C ILE A 237 18.00 -11.79 -20.16
N GLY A 238 18.51 -10.66 -20.67
CA GLY A 238 18.11 -9.32 -20.22
C GLY A 238 16.61 -9.07 -20.41
N LEU A 239 16.04 -9.48 -21.54
CA LEU A 239 14.59 -9.40 -21.80
C LEU A 239 13.79 -10.33 -20.89
N ALA A 240 14.27 -11.55 -20.63
CA ALA A 240 13.60 -12.48 -19.71
C ALA A 240 13.61 -11.95 -18.27
N ILE A 241 14.74 -11.36 -17.83
CA ILE A 241 14.85 -10.69 -16.53
C ILE A 241 13.91 -9.47 -16.49
N LEU A 242 13.86 -8.66 -17.54
CA LEU A 242 12.94 -7.52 -17.65
C LEU A 242 11.48 -7.97 -17.52
N VAL A 243 11.09 -9.04 -18.22
CA VAL A 243 9.74 -9.64 -18.11
C VAL A 243 9.47 -10.15 -16.70
N ALA A 244 10.43 -10.82 -16.07
CA ALA A 244 10.29 -11.32 -14.71
C ALA A 244 10.14 -10.17 -13.69
N VAL A 245 10.96 -9.12 -13.81
CA VAL A 245 10.91 -7.93 -12.95
C VAL A 245 9.58 -7.19 -13.14
N ALA A 246 9.10 -7.09 -14.38
CA ALA A 246 7.86 -6.39 -14.69
C ALA A 246 6.62 -7.16 -14.24
N GLU A 247 6.44 -8.38 -14.71
CA GLU A 247 5.20 -9.12 -14.49
C GLU A 247 5.20 -9.91 -13.18
N PHE A 248 6.38 -10.19 -12.59
CA PHE A 248 6.53 -11.01 -11.37
C PHE A 248 7.50 -10.41 -10.33
N PRO A 249 7.37 -9.12 -9.95
CA PRO A 249 8.34 -8.43 -9.10
C PRO A 249 8.54 -9.10 -7.73
N ASN A 250 7.48 -9.69 -7.16
CA ASN A 250 7.56 -10.40 -5.88
C ASN A 250 8.42 -11.67 -5.96
N GLN A 251 8.34 -12.41 -7.07
CA GLN A 251 9.14 -13.62 -7.28
C GLN A 251 10.61 -13.24 -7.48
N VAL A 252 10.88 -12.17 -8.24
CA VAL A 252 12.24 -11.64 -8.40
C VAL A 252 12.81 -11.15 -7.07
N ARG A 253 12.02 -10.41 -6.29
CA ARG A 253 12.42 -9.95 -4.95
C ARG A 253 12.84 -11.09 -4.03
N ALA A 254 12.13 -12.22 -4.05
CA ALA A 254 12.46 -13.38 -3.22
C ALA A 254 13.81 -14.03 -3.62
N MET A 255 14.28 -13.81 -4.85
CA MET A 255 15.56 -14.32 -5.37
C MET A 255 16.72 -13.36 -5.16
N LEU A 256 16.46 -12.09 -4.84
CA LEU A 256 17.50 -11.07 -4.66
C LEU A 256 18.01 -11.00 -3.20
N PRO A 257 19.29 -10.63 -2.98
CA PRO A 257 19.77 -10.31 -1.64
C PRO A 257 18.97 -9.14 -1.05
N GLN A 258 18.40 -9.31 0.14
CA GLN A 258 17.52 -8.31 0.77
C GLN A 258 18.24 -7.00 1.14
N LYS A 259 19.58 -6.98 1.14
CA LYS A 259 20.41 -5.77 1.34
C LYS A 259 20.90 -5.13 0.03
N GLY A 260 20.48 -5.63 -1.14
CA GLY A 260 20.96 -5.17 -2.44
C GLY A 260 20.22 -3.94 -2.97
N ILE A 261 20.91 -3.08 -3.72
CA ILE A 261 20.32 -1.87 -4.35
C ILE A 261 19.15 -2.24 -5.28
N LEU A 262 19.22 -3.40 -5.95
CA LEU A 262 18.19 -3.86 -6.89
C LEU A 262 16.85 -4.19 -6.21
N VAL A 263 16.84 -4.68 -4.95
CA VAL A 263 15.58 -4.99 -4.26
C VAL A 263 14.83 -3.72 -3.86
N ASN A 264 15.57 -2.66 -3.54
CA ASN A 264 15.02 -1.35 -3.15
C ASN A 264 14.37 -0.61 -4.32
N LEU A 265 14.68 -1.00 -5.56
CA LEU A 265 14.03 -0.46 -6.77
C LEU A 265 12.74 -1.20 -7.13
N LEU A 266 12.41 -2.31 -6.46
CA LEU A 266 11.15 -3.03 -6.67
C LEU A 266 10.06 -2.48 -5.74
N PRO A 267 8.78 -2.47 -6.16
CA PRO A 267 7.69 -2.11 -5.27
C PRO A 267 7.57 -3.08 -4.09
N PRO A 268 7.18 -2.61 -2.88
CA PRO A 268 6.90 -3.49 -1.77
C PRO A 268 5.77 -4.48 -2.11
N PRO A 269 5.83 -5.74 -1.63
CA PRO A 269 4.72 -6.66 -1.79
C PRO A 269 3.52 -6.10 -1.03
N LEU A 270 2.35 -6.15 -1.65
CA LEU A 270 1.10 -5.70 -1.05
C LEU A 270 0.14 -6.88 -0.93
N PRO A 271 -0.64 -6.98 0.16
CA PRO A 271 -1.69 -7.99 0.32
C PRO A 271 -2.62 -8.03 -0.89
N LYS A 272 -3.19 -9.20 -1.17
CA LYS A 272 -4.29 -9.29 -2.13
C LYS A 272 -5.50 -8.58 -1.54
N LEU A 273 -6.27 -7.87 -2.38
CA LEU A 273 -7.54 -7.29 -1.95
C LEU A 273 -8.49 -8.44 -1.56
N THR A 274 -9.04 -8.37 -0.35
CA THR A 274 -10.06 -9.30 0.12
C THR A 274 -11.42 -8.86 -0.40
N GLU A 275 -12.24 -9.81 -0.85
CA GLU A 275 -13.58 -9.52 -1.33
C GLU A 275 -14.49 -9.14 -0.15
N THR A 276 -15.11 -7.95 -0.23
CA THR A 276 -16.11 -7.49 0.73
C THR A 276 -17.49 -7.71 0.13
N THR A 277 -18.29 -8.54 0.78
CA THR A 277 -19.71 -8.76 0.43
C THR A 277 -20.63 -7.69 1.01
N ALA A 278 -20.28 -7.17 2.19
CA ALA A 278 -21.00 -6.09 2.85
C ALA A 278 -20.07 -5.28 3.77
N ALA A 279 -20.37 -3.99 3.93
CA ALA A 279 -19.69 -3.10 4.85
C ALA A 279 -20.71 -2.42 5.78
N PHE A 280 -20.32 -2.19 7.03
CA PHE A 280 -21.13 -1.54 8.06
C PHE A 280 -20.27 -0.56 8.84
N TRP A 281 -20.80 0.63 9.10
CA TRP A 281 -20.25 1.51 10.13
C TRP A 281 -21.05 1.35 11.42
N LEU A 282 -20.35 1.30 12.55
CA LEU A 282 -20.99 1.24 13.86
C LEU A 282 -21.54 2.61 14.28
N GLU A 283 -22.57 2.57 15.12
CA GLU A 283 -23.18 3.76 15.72
C GLU A 283 -22.28 4.25 16.86
N GLN A 284 -21.79 5.49 16.74
CA GLN A 284 -20.85 6.10 17.69
C GLN A 284 -21.18 7.56 17.99
N ASN A 285 -22.48 7.91 17.91
CA ASN A 285 -23.01 9.26 18.15
C ASN A 285 -22.55 10.34 17.15
N TRP A 286 -22.17 9.93 15.95
CA TRP A 286 -21.87 10.81 14.81
C TRP A 286 -22.85 10.54 13.67
N SER A 287 -23.32 11.60 13.02
CA SER A 287 -24.08 11.47 11.79
C SER A 287 -23.18 11.03 10.62
N LEU A 288 -23.78 10.56 9.53
CA LEU A 288 -23.06 10.32 8.27
C LEU A 288 -22.22 11.52 7.81
N LYS A 289 -22.72 12.74 8.05
CA LYS A 289 -22.06 13.98 7.64
C LYS A 289 -20.84 14.28 8.49
N ASP A 290 -20.94 14.11 9.81
CA ASP A 290 -19.81 14.28 10.72
C ASP A 290 -18.69 13.29 10.41
N ARG A 291 -19.04 12.03 10.19
CA ARG A 291 -18.08 10.98 9.80
C ARG A 291 -17.37 11.34 8.51
N HIS A 292 -18.13 11.66 7.45
CA HIS A 292 -17.53 12.02 6.16
C HIS A 292 -16.64 13.28 6.29
N TRP A 293 -17.05 14.24 7.11
CA TRP A 293 -16.25 15.42 7.39
C TRP A 293 -14.93 15.06 8.09
N PHE A 294 -14.97 14.31 9.19
CA PHE A 294 -13.78 13.88 9.93
C PHE A 294 -12.80 13.09 9.04
N HIS A 295 -13.31 12.28 8.12
CA HIS A 295 -12.48 11.49 7.20
C HIS A 295 -11.64 12.32 6.22
N HIS A 296 -12.13 13.51 5.83
CA HIS A 296 -11.60 14.27 4.69
C HIS A 296 -11.30 15.75 4.99
N ALA A 297 -11.54 16.22 6.23
CA ALA A 297 -11.20 17.58 6.62
C ALA A 297 -9.69 17.79 6.65
N SER A 298 -9.19 18.72 5.84
CA SER A 298 -7.77 19.07 5.83
C SER A 298 -7.36 19.72 7.16
N GLN A 299 -6.26 19.21 7.71
CA GLN A 299 -5.64 19.71 8.94
C GLN A 299 -4.43 20.60 8.63
N GLY A 300 -4.22 20.92 7.36
CA GLY A 300 -3.03 21.64 6.90
C GLY A 300 -1.89 20.74 6.45
N THR A 301 -2.12 19.45 6.22
CA THR A 301 -1.09 18.47 5.96
C THR A 301 -0.83 18.32 4.45
N ALA A 302 0.45 18.15 4.11
CA ALA A 302 1.01 17.96 2.78
C ALA A 302 1.95 16.73 2.80
N THR A 303 1.45 15.62 3.32
CA THR A 303 2.20 14.37 3.57
C THR A 303 2.90 13.82 2.33
N PHE A 304 2.33 14.02 1.14
CA PHE A 304 2.98 13.59 -0.10
C PHE A 304 3.81 14.74 -0.69
N PRO A 305 5.03 14.47 -1.20
CA PRO A 305 5.99 15.51 -1.60
C PRO A 305 5.66 16.16 -2.95
N VAL A 306 4.48 15.88 -3.51
CA VAL A 306 4.01 16.38 -4.81
C VAL A 306 2.68 17.11 -4.61
N PRO A 307 2.35 18.09 -5.47
CA PRO A 307 1.01 18.69 -5.51
C PRO A 307 -0.11 17.65 -5.68
N TYR A 308 -1.33 18.02 -5.28
CA TYR A 308 -2.52 17.18 -5.34
C TYR A 308 -2.70 16.59 -6.76
N ASP A 309 -2.76 17.45 -7.78
CA ASP A 309 -2.99 17.02 -9.17
C ASP A 309 -1.90 16.06 -9.69
N TRP A 310 -0.68 16.20 -9.18
CA TRP A 310 0.42 15.30 -9.55
C TRP A 310 0.24 13.95 -8.91
N PHE A 311 -0.11 13.88 -7.62
CA PHE A 311 -0.46 12.62 -6.96
C PHE A 311 -1.57 11.89 -7.71
N MET A 312 -2.58 12.63 -8.18
CA MET A 312 -3.68 12.07 -8.98
C MET A 312 -3.23 11.55 -10.36
N ALA A 313 -2.14 12.10 -10.89
CA ALA A 313 -1.54 11.69 -12.17
C ALA A 313 -0.44 10.61 -12.04
N LEU A 314 -0.02 10.25 -10.83
CA LEU A 314 1.03 9.25 -10.60
C LEU A 314 0.53 7.83 -10.88
N GLU A 315 1.30 7.08 -11.67
CA GLU A 315 1.07 5.66 -11.93
C GLU A 315 1.65 4.79 -10.81
N GLN A 316 1.02 3.66 -10.51
CA GLN A 316 1.56 2.69 -9.55
C GLN A 316 2.99 2.27 -9.94
N PRO A 317 3.88 2.02 -8.96
CA PRO A 317 5.28 1.64 -9.18
C PRO A 317 5.43 0.18 -9.63
N ARG A 318 4.65 -0.25 -10.64
CA ARG A 318 4.72 -1.58 -11.25
C ARG A 318 5.09 -1.46 -12.70
N LEU A 319 6.13 -2.14 -13.14
CA LEU A 319 6.43 -2.23 -14.56
C LEU A 319 5.44 -3.22 -15.20
N HIS A 320 4.83 -2.86 -16.31
CA HIS A 320 4.03 -3.78 -17.11
C HIS A 320 4.52 -3.66 -18.55
N LEU A 321 4.76 -4.79 -19.21
CA LEU A 321 5.24 -4.80 -20.59
C LEU A 321 4.09 -4.75 -21.59
N PHE A 322 2.90 -5.18 -21.17
CA PHE A 322 1.75 -5.38 -22.05
C PHE A 322 0.50 -4.60 -21.64
N SER A 323 0.57 -3.82 -20.54
CA SER A 323 -0.54 -2.97 -20.08
C SER A 323 -0.01 -1.70 -19.42
N ARG A 324 -0.89 -0.71 -19.22
CA ARG A 324 -0.55 0.47 -18.41
C ARG A 324 -0.76 0.10 -16.93
N PRO A 325 0.13 0.52 -16.02
CA PRO A 325 -0.13 0.39 -14.59
C PRO A 325 -1.39 1.18 -14.20
N GLY A 326 -2.06 0.75 -13.13
CA GLY A 326 -3.10 1.56 -12.50
C GLY A 326 -2.52 2.86 -11.91
N MET A 327 -3.39 3.68 -11.31
CA MET A 327 -3.00 4.96 -10.71
C MET A 327 -2.77 4.80 -9.21
N MET A 328 -1.92 5.64 -8.62
CA MET A 328 -1.69 5.69 -7.17
C MET A 328 -2.98 5.96 -6.40
N LYS A 329 -3.85 6.82 -6.94
CA LYS A 329 -5.14 7.18 -6.35
C LYS A 329 -6.20 6.07 -6.38
N ASP A 330 -5.96 4.97 -7.09
CA ASP A 330 -6.97 3.91 -7.23
C ASP A 330 -7.31 3.36 -5.85
N SER A 331 -8.58 3.46 -5.44
CA SER A 331 -9.02 3.05 -4.10
C SER A 331 -8.64 1.59 -3.79
N ALA A 332 -8.87 0.67 -4.75
CA ALA A 332 -8.47 -0.73 -4.62
C ALA A 332 -6.95 -0.96 -4.49
N TYR A 333 -6.11 0.00 -4.88
CA TYR A 333 -4.67 -0.03 -4.64
C TYR A 333 -4.34 0.45 -3.22
N LEU A 334 -4.91 1.59 -2.82
CA LEU A 334 -4.73 2.16 -1.48
C LEU A 334 -5.30 1.27 -0.36
N GLU A 335 -6.40 0.56 -0.61
CA GLU A 335 -6.96 -0.44 0.31
C GLU A 335 -5.98 -1.55 0.67
N ARG A 336 -4.99 -1.84 -0.18
CA ARG A 336 -3.96 -2.85 0.10
C ARG A 336 -2.92 -2.37 1.10
N TYR A 337 -2.89 -1.08 1.39
CA TYR A 337 -2.14 -0.49 2.50
C TYR A 337 -3.01 -0.35 3.75
N GLY A 338 -4.22 -0.91 3.76
CA GLY A 338 -5.11 -0.92 4.92
C GLY A 338 -6.08 0.27 5.02
N PHE A 339 -6.09 1.16 4.04
CA PHE A 339 -7.05 2.27 4.01
C PHE A 339 -8.46 1.79 3.74
N ILE A 340 -9.44 2.51 4.30
CA ILE A 340 -10.86 2.20 4.17
C ILE A 340 -11.43 2.97 2.97
N PRO A 341 -12.13 2.32 2.03
CA PRO A 341 -12.70 3.01 0.89
C PRO A 341 -13.84 3.96 1.33
N SER A 342 -13.90 5.14 0.71
CA SER A 342 -14.87 6.21 1.01
C SER A 342 -15.57 6.67 -0.28
N PRO A 343 -16.86 7.08 -0.24
CA PRO A 343 -17.54 7.64 -1.41
C PRO A 343 -16.99 9.03 -1.77
N GLN A 344 -17.20 9.45 -3.02
CA GLN A 344 -16.90 10.82 -3.45
C GLN A 344 -17.77 11.87 -2.74
N SER A 345 -19.02 11.51 -2.47
CA SER A 345 -19.99 12.35 -1.79
C SER A 345 -20.99 11.46 -1.07
N ILE A 346 -21.48 11.93 0.08
CA ILE A 346 -22.61 11.32 0.80
C ILE A 346 -23.96 11.68 0.18
N GLN A 347 -24.02 12.69 -0.69
CA GLN A 347 -25.22 13.08 -1.43
C GLN A 347 -25.35 12.23 -2.71
N THR A 348 -25.52 10.92 -2.52
CA THR A 348 -25.64 9.95 -3.61
C THR A 348 -26.67 8.87 -3.26
N ASP A 349 -26.93 7.95 -4.19
CA ASP A 349 -27.92 6.91 -3.99
C ASP A 349 -27.51 5.90 -2.90
N THR A 350 -28.51 5.31 -2.25
CA THR A 350 -28.32 4.35 -1.15
C THR A 350 -27.48 3.13 -1.56
N THR A 351 -27.53 2.69 -2.82
CA THR A 351 -26.74 1.53 -3.29
C THR A 351 -25.27 1.86 -3.29
N THR A 352 -24.90 3.05 -3.77
CA THR A 352 -23.53 3.56 -3.70
C THR A 352 -23.07 3.67 -2.25
N LEU A 353 -23.88 4.27 -1.36
CA LEU A 353 -23.54 4.40 0.06
C LEU A 353 -23.38 3.03 0.76
N ARG A 354 -24.20 2.03 0.43
CA ARG A 354 -24.11 0.67 1.01
C ARG A 354 -22.77 0.01 0.70
N ARG A 355 -22.20 0.25 -0.48
CA ARG A 355 -20.88 -0.28 -0.87
C ARG A 355 -19.78 0.18 0.09
N TYR A 356 -19.90 1.38 0.63
CA TYR A 356 -18.96 1.96 1.60
C TYR A 356 -19.44 1.84 3.05
N GLY A 357 -20.54 1.13 3.28
CA GLY A 357 -21.19 0.95 4.59
C GLY A 357 -21.98 2.16 5.10
N TYR A 358 -22.01 3.29 4.39
CA TYR A 358 -22.65 4.53 4.81
C TYR A 358 -24.19 4.46 4.83
N ALA A 359 -24.80 3.49 4.16
CA ALA A 359 -26.26 3.29 4.20
C ALA A 359 -26.70 2.10 5.06
N ASN A 360 -25.76 1.38 5.68
CA ASN A 360 -26.02 0.33 6.65
C ASN A 360 -25.63 0.78 8.06
N VAL A 361 -25.79 2.06 8.36
CA VAL A 361 -25.55 2.58 9.69
C VAL A 361 -26.81 2.31 10.49
N TYR A 362 -26.67 1.57 11.58
CA TYR A 362 -27.72 1.47 12.59
C TYR A 362 -27.82 2.83 13.31
N GLU A 363 -28.17 3.92 12.62
CA GLU A 363 -28.56 5.18 13.27
C GLU A 363 -29.96 4.97 13.83
N THR A 364 -30.03 4.37 15.02
CA THR A 364 -31.31 4.20 15.75
C THR A 364 -31.63 5.45 16.58
N THR A 365 -30.65 6.34 16.72
CA THR A 365 -30.74 7.61 17.44
C THR A 365 -30.50 8.80 16.50
N GLN A 366 -31.21 9.90 16.74
CA GLN A 366 -30.99 11.16 16.03
C GLN A 366 -29.63 11.74 16.46
N ALA A 367 -28.58 11.45 15.71
CA ALA A 367 -27.24 11.98 15.98
C ALA A 367 -27.20 13.50 15.82
N SER A 368 -26.31 14.15 16.57
CA SER A 368 -26.00 15.57 16.38
C SER A 368 -25.29 15.77 15.04
N ASP A 369 -25.57 16.88 14.33
CA ASP A 369 -24.87 17.23 13.08
C ASP A 369 -23.89 18.39 13.34
N TRP A 370 -22.72 18.02 13.86
CA TRP A 370 -21.64 18.95 14.23
C TRP A 370 -21.12 19.71 13.02
N SER A 371 -20.92 19.00 11.92
CA SER A 371 -20.28 19.47 10.69
C SER A 371 -21.06 20.57 9.95
N THR A 372 -22.35 20.77 10.24
CA THR A 372 -23.12 21.92 9.71
C THR A 372 -22.53 23.28 10.05
N ARG A 373 -21.72 23.36 11.09
CA ARG A 373 -21.16 24.62 11.61
C ARG A 373 -19.85 25.01 10.93
N TRP A 374 -19.28 24.15 10.10
CA TRP A 374 -17.91 24.27 9.63
C TRP A 374 -17.79 24.20 8.11
N THR A 375 -16.60 24.53 7.60
CA THR A 375 -16.29 24.38 6.18
C THR A 375 -16.50 22.92 5.75
N PRO A 376 -17.30 22.66 4.70
CA PRO A 376 -17.49 21.32 4.18
C PRO A 376 -16.16 20.67 3.78
N ALA A 377 -16.02 19.38 4.06
CA ALA A 377 -14.90 18.58 3.56
C ALA A 377 -15.34 17.84 2.30
N GLU A 378 -14.66 18.09 1.19
CA GLU A 378 -14.94 17.45 -0.10
C GLU A 378 -14.04 16.23 -0.31
N ASN A 379 -14.58 15.21 -0.97
CA ASN A 379 -13.83 14.05 -1.45
C ASN A 379 -14.02 13.87 -2.97
N VAL A 380 -13.82 14.95 -3.73
CA VAL A 380 -14.18 15.03 -5.17
C VAL A 380 -13.64 13.87 -6.01
N ASP A 381 -12.48 13.32 -5.65
CA ASP A 381 -11.85 12.21 -6.38
C ASP A 381 -12.06 10.82 -5.76
N GLY A 382 -12.80 10.72 -4.65
CA GLY A 382 -13.15 9.45 -4.03
C GLY A 382 -11.95 8.76 -3.39
N LEU A 383 -11.07 9.54 -2.77
CA LEU A 383 -9.93 9.01 -2.03
C LEU A 383 -10.41 8.27 -0.77
N PRO A 384 -9.66 7.27 -0.28
CA PRO A 384 -9.99 6.56 0.95
C PRO A 384 -10.09 7.46 2.18
N VAL A 385 -10.74 6.95 3.23
CA VAL A 385 -10.75 7.57 4.56
C VAL A 385 -9.32 7.91 4.98
N GLY A 386 -9.11 9.13 5.48
CA GLY A 386 -7.80 9.56 5.93
C GLY A 386 -7.02 10.41 4.93
N PHE A 387 -7.54 10.66 3.72
CA PHE A 387 -6.94 11.55 2.74
C PHE A 387 -7.72 12.86 2.63
N ALA A 388 -7.01 13.98 2.58
CA ALA A 388 -7.60 15.29 2.36
C ALA A 388 -6.84 16.09 1.30
N ARG A 389 -7.60 16.85 0.50
CA ARG A 389 -7.08 17.91 -0.36
C ARG A 389 -6.94 19.18 0.47
N MET A 390 -5.74 19.77 0.48
CA MET A 390 -5.50 21.08 1.05
C MET A 390 -5.59 22.13 -0.07
N THR A 391 -6.70 22.86 -0.09
CA THR A 391 -6.97 23.90 -1.09
C THR A 391 -6.49 25.27 -0.65
N GLY A 392 -6.15 26.15 -1.59
CA GLY A 392 -5.84 27.55 -1.27
C GLY A 392 -4.54 27.72 -0.49
N VAL A 393 -3.59 26.82 -0.74
CA VAL A 393 -2.32 26.72 -0.03
C VAL A 393 -1.52 28.00 -0.20
N THR A 394 -0.99 28.50 0.90
CA THR A 394 -0.03 29.60 0.92
C THR A 394 1.30 29.07 1.44
N ASP A 395 2.37 29.29 0.68
CA ASP A 395 3.71 28.92 1.10
C ASP A 395 4.10 29.74 2.36
N PRO A 396 4.41 29.10 3.50
CA PRO A 396 4.63 29.82 4.74
C PRO A 396 5.85 30.76 4.74
N ALA A 397 6.83 30.50 3.88
CA ALA A 397 8.06 31.28 3.79
C ALA A 397 7.90 32.51 2.88
N THR A 398 7.28 32.32 1.71
CA THR A 398 7.16 33.34 0.67
C THR A 398 5.85 34.12 0.72
N GLY A 399 4.79 33.55 1.33
CA GLY A 399 3.43 34.10 1.32
C GLY A 399 2.73 34.00 -0.03
N ARG A 400 3.30 33.25 -0.98
CA ARG A 400 2.71 33.07 -2.32
C ARG A 400 1.68 31.95 -2.30
N ARG A 401 0.66 32.10 -3.14
CA ARG A 401 -0.31 31.03 -3.37
C ARG A 401 0.36 29.90 -4.16
N GLU A 402 0.19 28.69 -3.66
CA GLU A 402 0.74 27.46 -4.22
C GLU A 402 -0.35 26.59 -4.83
N GLN A 403 0.07 25.56 -5.56
CA GLN A 403 -0.83 24.48 -5.97
C GLN A 403 -1.36 23.74 -4.73
N ASP A 404 -2.59 23.23 -4.86
CA ASP A 404 -3.19 22.40 -3.82
C ASP A 404 -2.28 21.23 -3.45
N LYS A 405 -2.27 20.88 -2.16
CA LYS A 405 -1.49 19.75 -1.64
C LYS A 405 -2.43 18.62 -1.22
N ILE A 406 -1.84 17.47 -0.97
CA ILE A 406 -2.54 16.28 -0.46
C ILE A 406 -1.84 15.81 0.81
N GLY A 407 -2.63 15.49 1.83
CA GLY A 407 -2.12 15.05 3.12
C GLY A 407 -3.00 13.99 3.75
N LEU A 408 -2.40 13.30 4.73
CA LEU A 408 -3.12 12.40 5.60
C LEU A 408 -3.80 13.19 6.74
N THR A 409 -4.99 12.77 7.13
CA THR A 409 -5.75 13.28 8.27
C THR A 409 -5.66 12.32 9.45
N CYS A 410 -6.13 12.74 10.64
CA CYS A 410 -6.26 11.86 11.81
C CYS A 410 -6.97 10.53 11.49
N ALA A 411 -7.95 10.54 10.58
CA ALA A 411 -8.72 9.35 10.21
C ALA A 411 -7.88 8.28 9.49
N ALA A 412 -6.70 8.62 8.95
CA ALA A 412 -5.77 7.64 8.38
C ALA A 412 -5.24 6.67 9.44
N CYS A 413 -5.09 7.13 10.68
CA CYS A 413 -4.53 6.37 11.80
C CYS A 413 -5.61 5.96 12.83
N HIS A 414 -6.66 6.78 12.96
CA HIS A 414 -7.68 6.68 14.02
C HIS A 414 -9.07 6.32 13.49
N THR A 415 -9.16 5.60 12.37
CA THR A 415 -10.41 4.97 11.92
C THR A 415 -10.15 3.49 11.63
N GLY A 416 -10.83 2.62 12.37
CA GLY A 416 -10.60 1.18 12.35
C GLY A 416 -11.57 0.43 11.46
N GLN A 417 -11.11 -0.73 10.97
CA GLN A 417 -11.92 -1.71 10.27
C GLN A 417 -11.48 -3.11 10.67
N ILE A 418 -12.45 -3.96 11.01
CA ILE A 418 -12.25 -5.41 11.11
C ILE A 418 -12.95 -6.10 9.94
N HIS A 419 -12.42 -7.26 9.57
CA HIS A 419 -13.00 -8.13 8.56
C HIS A 419 -13.47 -9.42 9.22
N TYR A 420 -14.66 -9.91 8.89
CA TYR A 420 -15.15 -11.21 9.37
C TYR A 420 -15.99 -11.88 8.28
N LYS A 421 -15.49 -12.98 7.71
CA LYS A 421 -16.22 -13.82 6.74
C LYS A 421 -16.82 -13.01 5.59
N GLY A 422 -16.05 -12.10 5.00
CA GLY A 422 -16.51 -11.27 3.89
C GLY A 422 -17.29 -10.01 4.28
N ILE A 423 -17.48 -9.74 5.58
CA ILE A 423 -18.14 -8.53 6.10
C ILE A 423 -17.08 -7.60 6.71
N ASP A 424 -17.06 -6.34 6.30
CA ASP A 424 -16.26 -5.30 6.93
C ASP A 424 -17.09 -4.54 7.98
N VAL A 425 -16.61 -4.47 9.21
CA VAL A 425 -17.19 -3.63 10.26
C VAL A 425 -16.22 -2.51 10.60
N ARG A 426 -16.69 -1.27 10.51
CA ARG A 426 -15.90 -0.05 10.58
C ARG A 426 -16.33 0.81 11.76
N PHE A 427 -15.36 1.48 12.37
CA PHE A 427 -15.59 2.31 13.54
C PHE A 427 -14.62 3.48 13.58
N ASP A 428 -15.14 4.62 13.99
CA ASP A 428 -14.43 5.88 14.13
C ASP A 428 -13.66 5.92 15.45
N GLY A 429 -12.53 6.60 15.46
CA GLY A 429 -11.68 6.78 16.64
C GLY A 429 -10.98 5.52 17.15
N GLY A 430 -10.96 4.42 16.39
CA GLY A 430 -10.21 3.20 16.72
C GLY A 430 -8.93 3.04 15.89
N PRO A 431 -8.06 2.06 16.21
CA PRO A 431 -6.82 1.85 15.46
C PRO A 431 -7.10 1.47 14.01
N ALA A 432 -6.50 2.22 13.08
CA ALA A 432 -6.45 1.81 11.68
C ALA A 432 -5.51 0.61 11.50
N MET A 433 -5.78 -0.24 10.52
CA MET A 433 -4.86 -1.30 10.10
C MET A 433 -4.06 -0.87 8.88
N THR A 434 -3.53 0.36 8.88
CA THR A 434 -2.75 0.95 7.78
C THR A 434 -1.25 0.65 7.89
N ASP A 435 -0.55 0.58 6.76
CA ASP A 435 0.92 0.49 6.66
C ASP A 435 1.45 1.73 5.91
N LEU A 436 1.76 2.78 6.67
CA LEU A 436 2.19 4.06 6.12
C LEU A 436 3.60 4.00 5.54
N LYS A 437 4.50 3.17 6.09
CA LYS A 437 5.86 3.01 5.57
C LYS A 437 5.85 2.41 4.17
N LYS A 438 5.05 1.38 3.91
CA LYS A 438 4.90 0.82 2.55
C LYS A 438 4.32 1.86 1.59
N LEU A 439 3.37 2.70 2.01
CA LEU A 439 2.80 3.74 1.17
C LEU A 439 3.83 4.82 0.81
N GLU A 440 4.61 5.28 1.79
CA GLU A 440 5.73 6.21 1.63
C GLU A 440 6.72 5.69 0.58
N LEU A 441 7.20 4.45 0.74
CA LEU A 441 8.11 3.78 -0.19
C LEU A 441 7.51 3.67 -1.60
N SER A 442 6.24 3.31 -1.70
CA SER A 442 5.56 3.14 -2.99
C SER A 442 5.36 4.45 -3.73
N THR A 443 5.10 5.54 -2.99
CA THR A 443 5.01 6.88 -3.56
C THR A 443 6.37 7.35 -4.08
N GLY A 444 7.44 7.16 -3.31
CA GLY A 444 8.80 7.47 -3.76
C GLY A 444 9.19 6.69 -5.02
N LEU A 445 8.88 5.39 -5.06
CA LEU A 445 9.10 4.56 -6.25
C LEU A 445 8.25 4.98 -7.45
N SER A 446 7.01 5.43 -7.23
CA SER A 446 6.14 5.94 -8.28
C SER A 446 6.75 7.20 -8.95
N ILE A 447 7.28 8.11 -8.14
CA ILE A 447 8.00 9.30 -8.62
C ILE A 447 9.25 8.90 -9.40
N ALA A 448 10.07 8.00 -8.83
CA ALA A 448 11.27 7.50 -9.50
C ALA A 448 10.94 6.83 -10.83
N TYR A 449 9.92 5.97 -10.88
CA TYR A 449 9.51 5.31 -12.12
C TYR A 449 9.00 6.31 -13.13
N THR A 450 8.29 7.35 -12.69
CA THR A 450 7.84 8.43 -13.57
C THR A 450 9.01 9.14 -14.23
N LEU A 451 10.10 9.39 -13.49
CA LEU A 451 11.31 10.06 -14.00
C LEU A 451 12.16 9.16 -14.92
N TYR A 452 12.33 7.89 -14.55
CA TYR A 452 13.37 7.03 -15.14
C TYR A 452 12.85 5.93 -16.07
N VAL A 453 11.57 5.53 -15.98
CA VAL A 453 11.01 4.51 -16.87
C VAL A 453 10.56 5.15 -18.18
N PRO A 454 10.98 4.62 -19.35
CA PRO A 454 10.63 5.18 -20.64
C PRO A 454 9.12 5.45 -20.80
N PHE A 455 8.80 6.61 -21.38
CA PHE A 455 7.45 7.09 -21.67
C PHE A 455 6.54 7.36 -20.45
N ARG A 456 6.95 7.07 -19.20
CA ARG A 456 6.11 7.38 -18.02
C ARG A 456 5.99 8.87 -17.79
N PHE A 457 7.11 9.59 -17.82
CA PHE A 457 7.09 11.04 -17.67
C PHE A 457 6.15 11.70 -18.68
N GLN A 458 6.17 11.26 -19.94
CA GLN A 458 5.28 11.78 -20.97
C GLN A 458 3.81 11.59 -20.58
N ARG A 459 3.40 10.39 -20.17
CA ARG A 459 2.01 10.12 -19.75
C ARG A 459 1.63 10.87 -18.48
N PHE A 460 2.56 11.05 -17.55
CA PHE A 460 2.35 11.87 -16.36
C PHE A 460 2.12 13.33 -16.76
N ALA A 461 3.00 13.90 -17.58
CA ALA A 461 2.88 15.26 -18.08
C ALA A 461 1.60 15.47 -18.90
N ASP A 462 1.18 14.49 -19.71
CA ASP A 462 -0.09 14.55 -20.44
C ASP A 462 -1.31 14.63 -19.52
N ARG A 463 -1.26 13.98 -18.35
CA ARG A 463 -2.35 14.04 -17.35
C ARG A 463 -2.34 15.34 -16.54
N VAL A 464 -1.15 15.88 -16.27
CA VAL A 464 -0.99 17.10 -15.45
C VAL A 464 -1.21 18.37 -16.26
N LEU A 465 -0.61 18.46 -17.45
CA LEU A 465 -0.58 19.67 -18.28
C LEU A 465 -1.50 19.58 -19.51
N GLY A 466 -1.96 18.37 -19.86
CA GLY A 466 -2.65 18.09 -21.10
C GLY A 466 -1.71 17.64 -22.24
N PRO A 467 -2.24 16.96 -23.28
CA PRO A 467 -1.44 16.43 -24.39
C PRO A 467 -0.81 17.53 -25.25
N GLU A 468 -1.43 18.71 -25.33
CA GLU A 468 -0.96 19.84 -26.15
C GLU A 468 0.07 20.73 -25.42
N ALA A 469 0.47 20.38 -24.20
CA ALA A 469 1.43 21.16 -23.43
C ALA A 469 2.77 21.34 -24.17
N SER A 470 3.30 22.56 -24.12
CA SER A 470 4.54 22.91 -24.82
C SER A 470 5.75 22.13 -24.29
N LYS A 471 6.81 22.04 -25.10
CA LYS A 471 8.05 21.40 -24.65
C LYS A 471 8.63 22.09 -23.42
N SER A 472 8.58 23.43 -23.35
CA SER A 472 9.06 24.19 -22.20
C SER A 472 8.29 23.87 -20.92
N ASP A 473 6.96 23.74 -20.98
CA ASP A 473 6.14 23.40 -19.81
C ASP A 473 6.47 21.99 -19.30
N ARG A 474 6.68 21.05 -20.24
CA ARG A 474 7.08 19.68 -19.92
C ARG A 474 8.48 19.61 -19.32
N ASP A 475 9.42 20.39 -19.84
CA ASP A 475 10.78 20.47 -19.30
C ASP A 475 10.79 21.08 -17.89
N ALA A 476 9.98 22.13 -17.65
CA ALA A 476 9.81 22.72 -16.33
C ALA A 476 9.17 21.74 -15.32
N LEU A 477 8.10 21.03 -15.72
CA LEU A 477 7.48 19.98 -14.91
C LEU A 477 8.47 18.86 -14.57
N LYS A 478 9.28 18.44 -15.56
CA LYS A 478 10.31 17.41 -15.35
C LYS A 478 11.37 17.86 -14.36
N GLN A 479 11.80 19.12 -14.47
CA GLN A 479 12.79 19.70 -13.56
C GLN A 479 12.28 19.73 -12.12
N GLN A 480 11.06 20.19 -11.90
CA GLN A 480 10.44 20.23 -10.56
C GLN A 480 10.28 18.81 -9.97
N LEU A 481 9.75 17.86 -10.75
CA LEU A 481 9.64 16.47 -10.30
C LEU A 481 11.01 15.83 -10.02
N SER A 482 12.04 16.17 -10.81
CA SER A 482 13.41 15.68 -10.60
C SER A 482 14.00 16.25 -9.31
N ALA A 483 13.74 17.51 -8.97
CA ALA A 483 14.19 18.10 -7.72
C ALA A 483 13.60 17.37 -6.51
N ILE A 484 12.30 17.04 -6.55
CA ILE A 484 11.64 16.22 -5.53
C ILE A 484 12.27 14.82 -5.47
N GLY A 485 12.45 14.16 -6.62
CA GLY A 485 13.06 12.83 -6.68
C GLY A 485 14.48 12.79 -6.11
N ASN A 486 15.30 13.80 -6.41
CA ASN A 486 16.66 13.92 -5.88
C ASN A 486 16.65 14.15 -4.37
N PHE A 487 15.79 15.04 -3.87
CA PHE A 487 15.63 15.26 -2.43
C PHE A 487 15.29 13.96 -1.69
N LEU A 488 14.33 13.16 -2.18
CA LEU A 488 13.95 11.89 -1.55
C LEU A 488 15.10 10.89 -1.51
N ILE A 489 15.90 10.81 -2.59
CA ILE A 489 17.06 9.92 -2.67
C ILE A 489 18.15 10.35 -1.68
N ASP A 490 18.46 11.65 -1.65
CA ASP A 490 19.49 12.20 -0.77
C ASP A 490 19.08 12.09 0.70
N TRP A 491 17.80 12.34 0.99
CA TRP A 491 17.22 12.13 2.31
C TRP A 491 17.36 10.67 2.77
N ALA A 492 16.98 9.69 1.94
CA ALA A 492 17.08 8.28 2.29
C ALA A 492 18.55 7.84 2.53
N LYS A 493 19.49 8.36 1.74
CA LYS A 493 20.93 8.10 1.92
C LYS A 493 21.44 8.72 3.22
N ASN A 494 21.10 9.97 3.49
CA ASN A 494 21.52 10.68 4.69
C ASN A 494 20.94 10.02 5.95
N TYR A 495 19.66 9.63 5.91
CA TYR A 495 19.04 8.84 6.96
C TYR A 495 19.82 7.56 7.25
N SER A 496 20.00 6.71 6.23
CA SER A 496 20.67 5.43 6.39
C SER A 496 22.10 5.59 6.95
N LYS A 497 22.86 6.54 6.40
CA LYS A 497 24.23 6.84 6.84
C LYS A 497 24.28 7.33 8.29
N THR A 498 23.34 8.19 8.69
CA THR A 498 23.30 8.72 10.05
C THR A 498 22.93 7.65 11.06
N ILE A 499 21.90 6.84 10.78
CA ILE A 499 21.45 5.79 11.70
C ILE A 499 22.51 4.71 11.90
N GLU A 500 23.29 4.36 10.87
CA GLU A 500 24.43 3.42 10.98
C GLU A 500 25.49 3.89 11.99
N GLY A 501 25.62 5.19 12.24
CA GLY A 501 26.53 5.73 13.25
C GLY A 501 25.96 5.83 14.67
N LYS A 502 24.66 5.57 14.87
CA LYS A 502 23.96 5.88 16.13
C LYS A 502 23.77 4.69 17.05
N LYS A 503 23.77 4.99 18.35
CA LYS A 503 23.46 4.02 19.39
C LYS A 503 22.11 4.35 20.05
N THR A 504 21.39 3.33 20.45
CA THR A 504 20.25 3.43 21.36
C THR A 504 20.74 3.85 22.74
N TRP A 505 19.82 4.24 23.62
CA TRP A 505 20.12 4.65 24.99
C TRP A 505 20.78 3.53 25.83
N ASP A 506 20.59 2.26 25.46
CA ASP A 506 21.23 1.08 26.06
C ASP A 506 22.52 0.63 25.33
N GLY A 507 23.06 1.46 24.43
CA GLY A 507 24.34 1.25 23.76
C GLY A 507 24.31 0.28 22.57
N LYS A 508 23.15 -0.24 22.17
CA LYS A 508 23.00 -1.06 20.95
C LYS A 508 23.03 -0.19 19.71
N GLN A 509 23.30 -0.80 18.56
CA GLN A 509 23.20 -0.10 17.28
C GLN A 509 21.75 0.25 16.98
N GLN A 510 21.45 1.52 16.67
CA GLN A 510 20.12 1.91 16.20
C GLN A 510 19.81 1.22 14.87
N GLN A 511 18.61 0.65 14.76
CA GLN A 511 18.09 0.02 13.56
C GLN A 511 16.57 0.19 13.55
N ASP A 512 16.00 0.41 12.38
CA ASP A 512 14.54 0.48 12.25
C ASP A 512 13.90 -0.86 12.63
N THR A 513 12.88 -0.80 13.47
CA THR A 513 11.94 -1.91 13.69
C THR A 513 10.79 -1.77 12.69
N GLU A 514 10.42 -2.85 12.00
CA GLU A 514 9.32 -2.81 11.04
C GLU A 514 8.02 -2.38 11.73
N GLU A 515 7.50 -1.21 11.35
CA GLU A 515 6.21 -0.67 11.83
C GLU A 515 5.07 -1.61 11.40
N GLY A 516 4.94 -1.84 10.08
CA GLY A 516 3.94 -2.76 9.53
C GLY A 516 2.51 -2.23 9.60
N PHE A 517 1.54 -3.15 9.50
CA PHE A 517 0.13 -2.81 9.60
C PHE A 517 -0.30 -2.51 11.04
N GLY A 518 -0.95 -1.35 11.23
CA GLY A 518 -1.59 -0.97 12.49
C GLY A 518 -0.64 -0.44 13.56
N ARG A 519 0.61 -0.15 13.19
CA ARG A 519 1.61 0.46 14.08
C ARG A 519 2.40 1.55 13.37
N LEU A 520 2.95 2.46 14.16
CA LEU A 520 3.81 3.57 13.72
C LEU A 520 4.70 4.03 14.88
N ASP A 521 5.95 4.39 14.61
CA ASP A 521 6.79 5.12 15.56
C ASP A 521 6.54 6.62 15.43
N ALA A 522 5.38 7.06 15.91
CA ALA A 522 4.92 8.44 15.76
C ALA A 522 5.90 9.45 16.39
N LEU A 523 6.40 9.17 17.60
CA LEU A 523 7.27 10.11 18.30
C LEU A 523 8.61 10.26 17.60
N ASN A 524 9.27 9.18 17.16
CA ASN A 524 10.54 9.35 16.47
C ASN A 524 10.36 9.98 15.09
N ARG A 525 9.27 9.66 14.39
CA ARG A 525 8.91 10.30 13.10
C ARG A 525 8.68 11.79 13.24
N ILE A 526 7.89 12.24 14.22
CA ILE A 526 7.69 13.69 14.49
C ILE A 526 9.03 14.37 14.73
N GLY A 527 9.90 13.77 15.54
CA GLY A 527 11.22 14.34 15.83
C GLY A 527 12.10 14.44 14.59
N ASN A 528 12.08 13.43 13.72
CA ASN A 528 12.81 13.45 12.45
C ASN A 528 12.24 14.48 11.48
N GLN A 529 10.92 14.63 11.44
CA GLN A 529 10.22 15.60 10.59
C GLN A 529 10.57 17.02 11.04
N VAL A 530 10.21 17.40 12.26
CA VAL A 530 10.33 18.77 12.77
C VAL A 530 11.77 19.23 12.92
N PHE A 531 12.65 18.38 13.47
CA PHE A 531 14.02 18.76 13.82
C PHE A 531 15.05 18.36 12.77
N SER A 532 14.66 17.88 11.60
CA SER A 532 15.63 17.57 10.54
C SER A 532 15.05 17.79 9.15
N GLN A 533 13.91 17.18 8.85
CA GLN A 533 13.32 17.27 7.51
C GLN A 533 12.80 18.66 7.20
N ASP A 534 12.08 19.28 8.13
CA ASP A 534 11.53 20.63 7.97
C ASP A 534 12.64 21.70 7.93
N PHE A 535 13.75 21.48 8.63
CA PHE A 535 14.96 22.30 8.45
C PHE A 535 15.48 22.17 7.02
N ALA A 536 15.68 20.95 6.52
CA ALA A 536 16.16 20.71 5.16
C ALA A 536 15.21 21.30 4.09
N LEU A 537 13.89 21.15 4.28
CA LEU A 537 12.86 21.74 3.41
C LEU A 537 12.85 23.27 3.47
N SER A 538 13.21 23.85 4.62
CA SER A 538 13.42 25.29 4.81
C SER A 538 14.80 25.78 4.33
N GLY A 539 15.62 24.92 3.74
CA GLY A 539 16.97 25.26 3.27
C GLY A 539 18.04 25.33 4.36
N VAL A 540 17.71 24.92 5.58
CA VAL A 540 18.60 24.88 6.75
C VAL A 540 19.31 23.53 6.81
N LYS A 541 20.64 23.52 6.88
CA LYS A 541 21.50 22.32 6.77
C LYS A 541 22.25 22.03 8.07
N GLY A 542 22.73 20.79 8.24
CA GLY A 542 23.62 20.42 9.35
C GLY A 542 22.93 19.84 10.59
N PHE A 543 21.64 19.51 10.48
CA PHE A 543 20.82 18.97 11.57
C PHE A 543 20.46 17.50 11.35
N GLU A 544 21.20 16.79 10.51
CA GLU A 544 21.04 15.36 10.29
C GLU A 544 21.33 14.57 11.57
N LYS A 545 22.14 15.11 12.49
CA LYS A 545 22.38 14.52 13.81
C LYS A 545 21.12 14.38 14.67
N ASN A 546 20.01 15.03 14.33
CA ASN A 546 18.74 14.85 15.01
C ASN A 546 17.98 13.59 14.60
N LEU A 547 18.35 12.96 13.48
CA LEU A 547 17.67 11.77 12.96
C LEU A 547 17.78 10.59 13.92
N HIS A 548 16.67 9.87 14.15
CA HIS A 548 16.61 8.67 14.99
C HIS A 548 16.00 7.52 14.20
N ALA A 549 16.42 6.28 14.50
CA ALA A 549 15.77 5.09 13.98
C ALA A 549 14.29 5.05 14.38
N GLN A 550 13.47 4.40 13.56
CA GLN A 550 12.08 4.08 13.88
C GLN A 550 12.06 2.78 14.69
N ASP A 551 12.50 2.84 15.95
CA ASP A 551 12.77 1.69 16.82
C ASP A 551 11.81 1.56 18.01
N ALA A 552 10.79 2.41 18.09
CA ALA A 552 9.73 2.37 19.10
C ALA A 552 8.29 2.33 18.52
N PRO A 553 7.96 1.44 17.56
CA PRO A 553 6.64 1.43 16.94
C PRO A 553 5.51 1.08 17.91
N VAL A 554 4.46 1.90 17.93
CA VAL A 554 3.26 1.70 18.73
C VAL A 554 2.01 1.47 17.89
N SER A 555 1.03 0.76 18.43
CA SER A 555 -0.29 0.69 17.80
C SER A 555 -0.95 2.07 17.83
N TYR A 556 -1.87 2.36 16.91
CA TYR A 556 -2.62 3.61 16.96
C TYR A 556 -3.57 3.61 18.17
N PRO A 557 -3.50 4.57 19.10
CA PRO A 557 -4.40 4.58 20.25
C PRO A 557 -5.82 4.96 19.83
N ALA A 558 -6.84 4.33 20.43
CA ALA A 558 -8.22 4.75 20.23
C ALA A 558 -8.51 6.12 20.93
N ILE A 559 -9.25 7.01 20.27
CA ILE A 559 -9.39 8.43 20.63
C ILE A 559 -10.75 8.85 21.20
N TRP A 560 -11.75 7.96 21.24
CA TRP A 560 -13.12 8.26 21.74
C TRP A 560 -13.19 8.75 23.21
N THR A 561 -12.18 8.48 24.05
CA THR A 561 -12.11 8.99 25.44
C THR A 561 -11.00 10.02 25.64
N VAL A 562 -10.13 10.21 24.64
CA VAL A 562 -8.92 11.03 24.76
C VAL A 562 -9.18 12.49 25.12
N PRO A 563 -10.23 13.17 24.61
CA PRO A 563 -10.52 14.56 25.00
C PRO A 563 -10.75 14.75 26.50
N TRP A 564 -11.13 13.69 27.21
CA TRP A 564 -11.40 13.72 28.64
C TRP A 564 -10.19 13.35 29.49
N PHE A 565 -9.09 12.83 28.91
CA PHE A 565 -7.90 12.55 29.70
C PHE A 565 -7.17 13.84 30.08
N LYS A 566 -6.63 13.86 31.31
CA LYS A 566 -5.74 14.93 31.77
C LYS A 566 -4.44 14.96 30.95
N PHE A 567 -3.81 13.82 30.78
CA PHE A 567 -2.69 13.63 29.86
C PHE A 567 -3.09 12.64 28.77
N ALA A 568 -2.71 12.86 27.52
CA ALA A 568 -2.95 12.01 26.35
C ALA A 568 -1.70 11.19 25.97
N GLN A 569 -1.73 10.46 24.83
CA GLN A 569 -0.69 9.49 24.40
C GLN A 569 -0.53 8.27 25.32
N TYR A 570 0.22 7.25 24.91
CA TYR A 570 0.40 6.02 25.70
C TYR A 570 1.19 6.27 26.99
N ASP A 571 2.21 7.13 26.92
CA ASP A 571 3.12 7.50 27.99
C ASP A 571 2.59 8.62 28.91
N ALA A 572 1.37 9.12 28.65
CA ALA A 572 0.76 10.21 29.41
C ALA A 572 1.59 11.50 29.39
N SER A 573 2.13 11.86 28.23
CA SER A 573 3.08 12.96 28.08
C SER A 573 2.47 14.35 27.96
N ILE A 574 1.28 14.48 27.37
CA ILE A 574 0.77 15.78 26.89
C ILE A 574 -0.63 16.10 27.39
N GLU A 575 -0.79 17.25 28.04
CA GLU A 575 -2.08 17.72 28.59
C GLU A 575 -2.84 18.65 27.63
N GLN A 576 -2.13 19.48 26.86
CA GLN A 576 -2.75 20.49 25.98
C GLN A 576 -3.15 19.88 24.60
N PRO A 577 -4.45 19.87 24.22
CA PRO A 577 -4.93 19.18 23.01
C PRO A 577 -4.52 19.83 21.68
N LEU A 578 -4.48 21.16 21.62
CA LEU A 578 -4.04 21.86 20.42
C LEU A 578 -2.56 21.56 20.14
N ILE A 579 -1.71 21.56 21.17
CA ILE A 579 -0.30 21.19 21.04
C ILE A 579 -0.16 19.73 20.59
N ARG A 580 -0.97 18.82 21.14
CA ARG A 580 -1.01 17.42 20.69
C ARG A 580 -1.37 17.33 19.20
N ASN A 581 -2.49 17.92 18.81
CA ASN A 581 -3.01 17.82 17.45
C ASN A 581 -2.12 18.55 16.42
N ALA A 582 -1.60 19.73 16.76
CA ALA A 582 -0.71 20.48 15.89
C ALA A 582 0.66 19.81 15.75
N GLY A 583 1.18 19.20 16.83
CA GLY A 583 2.41 18.41 16.78
C GLY A 583 2.27 17.17 15.89
N GLU A 584 1.12 16.49 15.95
CA GLU A 584 0.80 15.37 15.05
C GLU A 584 0.67 15.82 13.59
N ALA A 585 -0.01 16.95 13.33
CA ALA A 585 -0.15 17.53 11.99
C ALA A 585 1.21 17.91 11.38
N LEU A 586 2.11 18.52 12.18
CA LEU A 586 3.49 18.77 11.78
C LEU A 586 4.23 17.45 11.49
N GLY A 587 4.05 16.43 12.32
CA GLY A 587 4.65 15.11 12.15
C GLY A 587 4.27 14.36 10.88
N VAL A 588 3.06 14.57 10.36
CA VAL A 588 2.62 14.05 9.05
C VAL A 588 2.80 15.08 7.92
N THR A 589 3.72 16.02 8.14
CA THR A 589 4.14 17.08 7.21
C THR A 589 3.07 18.14 7.00
N ALA A 590 2.91 19.08 7.92
CA ALA A 590 2.39 20.41 7.57
C ALA A 590 3.56 21.28 7.08
N LEU A 591 3.32 22.15 6.09
CA LEU A 591 4.33 23.10 5.62
C LEU A 591 4.74 24.00 6.79
N LEU A 592 6.03 24.24 6.96
CA LEU A 592 6.57 25.01 8.07
C LEU A 592 7.78 25.82 7.60
N ASN A 593 7.82 27.12 7.93
CA ASN A 593 8.97 27.97 7.63
C ASN A 593 9.90 28.10 8.84
N LEU A 594 11.12 27.60 8.68
CA LEU A 594 12.21 27.64 9.68
C LEU A 594 13.46 28.35 9.14
N SER A 595 13.33 29.14 8.09
CA SER A 595 14.46 29.73 7.36
C SER A 595 14.68 31.20 7.72
N ASP A 596 15.94 31.58 7.96
CA ASP A 596 16.40 32.97 8.12
C ASP A 596 16.63 33.68 6.77
N ALA A 597 16.44 32.98 5.65
CA ALA A 597 16.49 33.58 4.31
C ALA A 597 15.29 34.48 3.99
N TYR A 598 14.26 34.47 4.85
CA TYR A 598 13.03 35.26 4.71
C TYR A 598 12.87 36.20 5.92
N PRO A 599 12.00 37.22 5.83
CA PRO A 599 11.77 38.14 6.94
C PRO A 599 11.45 37.41 8.26
N GLU A 600 12.01 37.91 9.38
CA GLU A 600 11.91 37.28 10.70
C GLU A 600 10.45 37.09 11.15
N ASP A 601 9.53 37.97 10.73
CA ASP A 601 8.09 37.87 11.00
C ASP A 601 7.41 36.67 10.33
N ARG A 602 8.11 35.92 9.48
CA ARG A 602 7.58 34.73 8.79
C ARG A 602 8.01 33.42 9.42
N ILE A 603 8.97 33.44 10.34
CA ILE A 603 9.40 32.25 11.06
C ILE A 603 8.19 31.69 11.83
N TRP A 604 8.08 30.36 11.91
CA TRP A 604 6.98 29.62 12.54
C TRP A 604 5.64 29.68 11.80
N ARG A 605 5.53 30.42 10.68
CA ARG A 605 4.36 30.28 9.80
C ARG A 605 4.27 28.84 9.34
N SER A 606 3.07 28.30 9.37
CA SER A 606 2.81 26.93 8.94
C SER A 606 1.49 26.82 8.21
N SER A 607 1.26 25.69 7.55
CA SER A 607 -0.05 25.36 7.00
C SER A 607 -1.00 24.70 8.01
N VAL A 608 -0.58 24.46 9.26
CA VAL A 608 -1.42 23.83 10.30
C VAL A 608 -2.74 24.59 10.43
N HIS A 609 -3.86 23.90 10.23
CA HIS A 609 -5.18 24.53 10.24
C HIS A 609 -5.81 24.47 11.64
N VAL A 610 -5.43 25.42 12.50
CA VAL A 610 -5.85 25.48 13.91
C VAL A 610 -7.37 25.38 14.12
N PRO A 611 -8.25 26.05 13.34
CA PRO A 611 -9.69 25.91 13.51
C PRO A 611 -10.17 24.47 13.30
N THR A 612 -9.68 23.76 12.27
CA THR A 612 -10.05 22.36 12.03
C THR A 612 -9.64 21.47 13.19
N LEU A 613 -8.44 21.67 13.76
CA LEU A 613 -7.97 20.90 14.91
C LEU A 613 -8.86 21.11 16.14
N GLY A 614 -9.33 22.35 16.36
CA GLY A 614 -10.29 22.67 17.42
C GLY A 614 -11.65 22.00 17.21
N TRP A 615 -12.19 22.07 15.99
CA TRP A 615 -13.43 21.42 15.61
C TRP A 615 -13.39 19.90 15.78
N ILE A 616 -12.30 19.25 15.38
CA ILE A 616 -12.09 17.81 15.63
C ILE A 616 -12.13 17.50 17.13
N GLU A 617 -11.42 18.28 17.96
CA GLU A 617 -11.43 18.10 19.41
C GLU A 617 -12.84 18.28 20.01
N GLU A 618 -13.61 19.27 19.54
CA GLU A 618 -15.01 19.49 19.95
C GLU A 618 -15.90 18.29 19.59
N MET A 619 -15.77 17.75 18.37
CA MET A 619 -16.53 16.59 17.90
C MET A 619 -16.22 15.31 18.69
N LEU A 620 -14.94 15.11 19.02
CA LEU A 620 -14.53 13.97 19.84
C LEU A 620 -15.03 14.13 21.29
N ARG A 621 -14.95 15.35 21.84
CA ARG A 621 -15.29 15.65 23.24
C ARG A 621 -16.79 15.59 23.49
N GLY A 622 -17.57 16.24 22.63
CA GLY A 622 -18.99 16.47 22.81
C GLY A 622 -19.35 17.35 24.01
N PRO A 623 -20.64 17.38 24.39
CA PRO A 623 -21.11 18.03 25.62
C PRO A 623 -20.42 17.50 26.87
N ASP A 624 -20.37 18.33 27.90
CA ASP A 624 -19.75 17.98 29.18
C ASP A 624 -20.58 16.94 29.97
N PRO A 625 -20.02 15.75 30.30
CA PRO A 625 -20.72 14.71 31.03
C PRO A 625 -21.19 15.18 32.41
N PHE A 626 -20.49 16.11 33.05
CA PHE A 626 -20.82 16.57 34.40
C PHE A 626 -21.89 17.68 34.43
N LYS A 627 -22.34 18.15 33.26
CA LYS A 627 -23.45 19.12 33.16
C LYS A 627 -24.81 18.44 32.97
N ALA A 628 -24.84 17.14 32.70
CA ALA A 628 -26.05 16.33 32.62
C ALA A 628 -26.47 15.77 33.99
N ALA A 629 -27.74 15.41 34.14
CA ALA A 629 -28.27 14.80 35.38
C ALA A 629 -27.67 13.40 35.65
N ALA A 630 -27.38 12.65 34.58
CA ALA A 630 -26.65 11.39 34.61
C ALA A 630 -25.41 11.53 33.71
N PRO A 631 -24.19 11.44 34.27
CA PRO A 631 -22.98 11.62 33.47
C PRO A 631 -22.81 10.53 32.40
N GLU A 632 -22.60 10.97 31.16
CA GLU A 632 -22.25 10.12 30.02
C GLU A 632 -21.43 10.91 29.00
N PHE A 633 -20.55 10.23 28.25
CA PHE A 633 -19.82 10.88 27.18
C PHE A 633 -20.78 11.32 26.07
N GLY A 634 -20.72 12.59 25.66
CA GLY A 634 -21.62 13.14 24.65
C GLY A 634 -21.00 13.35 23.26
N GLY A 635 -19.72 12.99 23.07
CA GLY A 635 -18.99 13.12 21.81
C GLY A 635 -18.92 11.82 21.03
N LEU A 636 -17.75 11.50 20.48
CA LEU A 636 -17.51 10.20 19.83
C LEU A 636 -17.55 9.08 20.88
N LEU A 637 -18.45 8.11 20.71
CA LEU A 637 -18.56 6.96 21.61
C LEU A 637 -17.65 5.81 21.18
N SER A 638 -17.25 4.96 22.13
CA SER A 638 -16.62 3.68 21.82
C SER A 638 -17.60 2.76 21.07
N PRO A 639 -17.13 1.97 20.09
CA PRO A 639 -17.99 1.08 19.33
C PRO A 639 -18.51 -0.07 20.20
N LYS A 640 -19.82 -0.33 20.13
CA LYS A 640 -20.44 -1.49 20.78
C LYS A 640 -20.16 -2.77 20.00
N TRP A 641 -20.09 -3.89 20.71
CA TRP A 641 -19.92 -5.21 20.09
C TRP A 641 -21.09 -5.55 19.14
N PRO A 642 -20.82 -5.84 17.85
CA PRO A 642 -21.83 -5.83 16.79
C PRO A 642 -22.59 -7.17 16.63
N SER A 643 -23.18 -7.68 17.72
CA SER A 643 -23.92 -8.96 17.75
C SER A 643 -25.03 -9.02 16.69
N GLN A 644 -25.65 -7.87 16.39
CA GLN A 644 -26.76 -7.73 15.45
C GLN A 644 -26.35 -7.86 13.98
N ILE A 645 -25.05 -7.71 13.67
CA ILE A 645 -24.53 -7.68 12.29
C ILE A 645 -23.92 -9.04 11.90
N LEU A 646 -23.18 -9.67 12.82
CA LEU A 646 -22.26 -10.76 12.49
C LEU A 646 -22.73 -12.17 12.92
N GLY A 647 -24.00 -12.29 13.31
CA GLY A 647 -24.67 -13.58 13.54
C GLY A 647 -24.34 -14.25 14.87
N ASP A 648 -24.62 -15.56 14.98
CA ASP A 648 -24.63 -16.29 16.25
C ASP A 648 -23.27 -16.33 16.97
N ALA A 649 -22.16 -16.37 16.23
CA ALA A 649 -20.81 -16.40 16.83
C ALA A 649 -20.42 -15.10 17.56
N TRP A 650 -21.22 -14.04 17.38
CA TRP A 650 -21.03 -12.75 18.02
C TRP A 650 -22.07 -12.49 19.12
N LYS A 651 -22.97 -13.43 19.42
CA LYS A 651 -23.89 -13.26 20.55
C LYS A 651 -23.13 -13.29 21.87
N ILE A 652 -23.50 -12.37 22.77
CA ILE A 652 -22.97 -12.33 24.13
C ILE A 652 -23.67 -13.39 24.99
N ASP A 653 -22.89 -14.28 25.59
CA ASP A 653 -23.33 -15.14 26.68
C ASP A 653 -23.43 -14.31 27.97
N GLN A 654 -24.67 -14.00 28.37
CA GLN A 654 -24.95 -13.15 29.52
C GLN A 654 -24.41 -13.73 30.84
N LYS A 655 -24.47 -15.06 31.00
CA LYS A 655 -23.99 -15.71 32.23
C LYS A 655 -22.47 -15.59 32.34
N LYS A 656 -21.76 -15.79 31.23
CA LYS A 656 -20.31 -15.59 31.16
C LYS A 656 -19.94 -14.12 31.39
N ALA A 657 -20.65 -13.19 30.78
CA ALA A 657 -20.42 -11.75 30.98
C ALA A 657 -20.65 -11.32 32.45
N GLU A 658 -21.67 -11.84 33.12
CA GLU A 658 -21.93 -11.58 34.55
C GLU A 658 -20.83 -12.13 35.46
N ASN A 659 -20.30 -13.33 35.15
CA ASN A 659 -19.14 -13.88 35.85
C ASN A 659 -17.88 -13.04 35.58
N GLY A 660 -17.65 -12.68 34.32
CA GLY A 660 -16.56 -11.83 33.87
C GLY A 660 -16.53 -10.47 34.55
N ARG A 661 -17.70 -9.87 34.81
CA ARG A 661 -17.80 -8.61 35.55
C ARG A 661 -17.18 -8.70 36.94
N LYS A 662 -17.42 -9.79 37.68
CA LYS A 662 -16.83 -10.01 39.01
C LYS A 662 -15.31 -10.12 38.92
N ILE A 663 -14.81 -10.79 37.88
CA ILE A 663 -13.39 -10.94 37.62
C ILE A 663 -12.75 -9.60 37.26
N TYR A 664 -13.44 -8.77 36.46
CA TYR A 664 -13.00 -7.42 36.12
C TYR A 664 -12.90 -6.53 37.36
N GLU A 665 -13.90 -6.56 38.23
CA GLU A 665 -13.90 -5.84 39.51
C GLU A 665 -12.73 -6.28 40.40
N GLU A 666 -12.42 -7.58 40.42
CA GLU A 666 -11.30 -8.16 41.19
C GLU A 666 -9.91 -7.75 40.64
N MET A 667 -9.70 -7.85 39.32
CA MET A 667 -8.36 -7.86 38.73
C MET A 667 -8.04 -6.69 37.81
N CYS A 668 -9.05 -5.98 37.29
CA CYS A 668 -8.86 -5.00 36.21
C CYS A 668 -9.17 -3.57 36.67
N ALA A 669 -10.27 -3.40 37.42
CA ALA A 669 -10.82 -2.09 37.77
C ALA A 669 -9.87 -1.22 38.59
N GLY A 670 -8.93 -1.81 39.34
CA GLY A 670 -7.93 -1.06 40.11
C GLY A 670 -6.95 -0.26 39.25
N CYS A 671 -6.67 -0.71 38.02
CA CYS A 671 -5.82 0.02 37.07
C CYS A 671 -6.65 0.69 35.97
N HIS A 672 -7.62 -0.02 35.40
CA HIS A 672 -8.41 0.44 34.27
C HIS A 672 -9.67 1.23 34.65
N LEU A 673 -9.91 1.41 35.95
CA LEU A 673 -11.11 2.04 36.54
C LEU A 673 -12.37 1.18 36.35
N PRO A 674 -13.46 1.47 37.09
CA PRO A 674 -14.76 0.86 36.81
C PRO A 674 -15.23 1.11 35.38
N ALA A 675 -16.12 0.26 34.87
CA ALA A 675 -16.65 0.41 33.52
C ALA A 675 -17.39 1.75 33.34
N VAL A 676 -17.25 2.38 32.17
CA VAL A 676 -17.71 3.76 31.92
C VAL A 676 -19.23 3.94 31.99
N ASN A 677 -19.98 2.84 31.87
CA ASN A 677 -21.43 2.80 32.02
C ASN A 677 -21.90 2.61 33.48
N THR A 678 -20.98 2.65 34.45
CA THR A 678 -21.31 2.48 35.88
C THR A 678 -21.17 3.80 36.64
N PRO A 679 -22.00 4.05 37.67
CA PRO A 679 -21.84 5.24 38.53
C PRO A 679 -20.45 5.35 39.18
N ALA A 680 -19.84 4.20 39.52
CA ALA A 680 -18.52 4.14 40.16
C ALA A 680 -17.39 4.76 39.32
N PHE A 681 -17.49 4.73 37.99
CA PHE A 681 -16.53 5.39 37.11
C PHE A 681 -16.60 6.91 37.25
N TRP A 682 -17.81 7.46 37.23
CA TRP A 682 -18.08 8.90 37.27
C TRP A 682 -17.88 9.51 38.66
N SER A 683 -18.09 8.72 39.72
CA SER A 683 -17.80 9.11 41.10
C SER A 683 -16.36 8.83 41.53
N SER A 684 -15.51 8.31 40.65
CA SER A 684 -14.12 7.98 41.01
C SER A 684 -13.30 9.24 41.32
N THR A 685 -12.31 9.09 42.20
CA THR A 685 -11.38 10.18 42.58
C THR A 685 -10.41 10.55 41.46
N HIS A 686 -10.42 9.82 40.34
CA HIS A 686 -9.59 10.09 39.17
C HIS A 686 -10.11 11.26 38.32
N TRP A 687 -11.35 11.70 38.55
CA TRP A 687 -11.88 12.91 37.92
C TRP A 687 -11.45 14.16 38.68
N GLU A 688 -10.50 14.89 38.12
CA GLU A 688 -9.93 16.09 38.69
C GLU A 688 -10.56 17.36 38.12
N PRO A 689 -10.71 18.44 38.91
CA PRO A 689 -11.17 19.73 38.41
C PRO A 689 -10.27 20.27 37.28
N SER A 690 -10.88 20.80 36.23
CA SER A 690 -10.19 21.50 35.14
C SER A 690 -11.12 22.60 34.61
N GLY A 691 -10.84 23.85 34.98
CA GLY A 691 -11.71 24.98 34.67
C GLY A 691 -13.08 24.85 35.36
N ASP A 692 -14.15 24.98 34.58
CA ASP A 692 -15.55 24.79 35.00
C ASP A 692 -16.02 23.32 34.89
N SER A 693 -15.11 22.40 34.57
CA SER A 693 -15.40 21.00 34.26
C SER A 693 -14.43 20.06 35.01
N LYS A 694 -14.36 18.81 34.58
CA LYS A 694 -13.40 17.80 35.08
C LYS A 694 -12.70 17.08 33.94
N VAL A 695 -11.51 16.57 34.24
CA VAL A 695 -10.72 15.69 33.37
C VAL A 695 -10.31 14.44 34.12
N LEU A 696 -10.16 13.34 33.40
CA LEU A 696 -9.79 12.04 33.92
C LEU A 696 -8.26 11.91 34.01
N ASN A 697 -7.73 11.96 35.23
CA ASN A 697 -6.35 11.59 35.51
C ASN A 697 -6.24 10.07 35.64
N ALA A 698 -6.20 9.40 34.49
CA ALA A 698 -6.11 7.94 34.40
C ALA A 698 -4.84 7.40 35.08
N VAL A 699 -4.92 6.18 35.59
CA VAL A 699 -3.79 5.50 36.25
C VAL A 699 -2.63 5.39 35.27
N THR A 700 -1.43 5.77 35.72
CA THR A 700 -0.18 5.52 34.98
C THR A 700 0.71 4.59 35.79
N ILE A 701 1.30 3.61 35.13
CA ILE A 701 2.16 2.60 35.77
C ILE A 701 3.60 2.78 35.23
N PRO A 702 4.61 2.92 36.09
CA PRO A 702 6.01 2.95 35.67
C PRO A 702 6.42 1.74 34.83
N THR A 703 7.27 1.95 33.82
CA THR A 703 7.74 0.87 32.91
C THR A 703 8.51 -0.22 33.65
N ASP A 704 9.22 0.12 34.72
CA ASP A 704 9.93 -0.84 35.57
C ASP A 704 8.98 -1.68 36.46
N GLU A 705 7.74 -1.25 36.66
CA GLU A 705 6.67 -2.00 37.33
C GLU A 705 5.83 -2.81 36.34
N ILE A 706 5.33 -2.21 35.25
CA ILE A 706 4.47 -2.92 34.29
C ILE A 706 5.25 -3.89 33.39
N LYS A 707 6.55 -3.65 33.19
CA LYS A 707 7.51 -4.45 32.38
C LYS A 707 7.07 -4.72 30.93
N THR A 708 6.13 -3.97 30.39
CA THR A 708 5.89 -3.93 28.93
C THR A 708 7.07 -3.23 28.25
N ASP A 709 7.18 -3.39 26.93
CA ASP A 709 8.23 -2.75 26.13
C ASP A 709 8.41 -1.26 26.50
N PRO A 710 9.61 -0.80 26.87
CA PRO A 710 9.78 0.56 27.39
C PRO A 710 10.03 1.61 26.30
N GLU A 711 10.27 1.21 25.05
CA GLU A 711 10.95 2.06 24.07
C GLU A 711 10.20 3.35 23.76
N GLN A 712 8.88 3.28 23.58
CA GLN A 712 8.09 4.49 23.28
C GLN A 712 8.13 5.48 24.45
N SER A 713 8.01 5.02 25.69
CA SER A 713 8.02 5.91 26.86
C SER A 713 9.40 6.53 27.13
N LEU A 714 10.47 5.98 26.55
CA LEU A 714 11.83 6.51 26.71
C LEU A 714 12.15 7.61 25.69
N VAL A 715 11.43 7.69 24.57
CA VAL A 715 11.73 8.64 23.48
C VAL A 715 11.74 10.09 23.99
N LEU A 716 10.69 10.53 24.67
CA LEU A 716 10.59 11.92 25.17
C LEU A 716 11.61 12.25 26.25
N GLY A 717 11.94 11.28 27.11
CA GLY A 717 12.86 11.46 28.23
C GLY A 717 14.34 11.41 27.85
N ASN A 718 14.71 10.58 26.88
CA ASN A 718 16.12 10.29 26.55
C ASN A 718 16.61 10.96 25.27
N ARG A 719 15.72 11.31 24.33
CA ARG A 719 16.13 11.92 23.06
C ARG A 719 16.49 13.39 23.27
N THR A 720 17.58 13.82 22.65
CA THR A 720 17.96 15.23 22.50
C THR A 720 17.82 15.65 21.04
N VAL A 721 17.62 16.94 20.83
CA VAL A 721 17.55 17.55 19.50
C VAL A 721 18.30 18.86 19.48
N ASP A 722 18.89 19.15 18.32
CA ASP A 722 19.58 20.39 18.04
C ASP A 722 18.71 21.34 17.24
N VAL A 723 18.79 22.63 17.55
CA VAL A 723 18.01 23.69 16.89
C VAL A 723 18.93 24.83 16.44
N PRO A 724 18.71 25.40 15.24
CA PRO A 724 19.43 26.59 14.79
C PRO A 724 19.29 27.76 15.77
N GLY A 725 20.40 28.38 16.16
CA GLY A 725 20.41 29.47 17.13
C GLY A 725 19.59 30.69 16.70
N PHE A 726 19.48 30.96 15.40
CA PHE A 726 18.68 32.09 14.89
C PHE A 726 17.17 31.93 15.13
N LEU A 727 16.68 30.70 15.35
CA LEU A 727 15.28 30.45 15.67
C LEU A 727 14.92 30.89 17.10
N LYS A 728 15.92 31.14 17.96
CA LYS A 728 15.74 31.65 19.33
C LYS A 728 14.75 30.81 20.16
N VAL A 729 14.72 29.49 19.95
CA VAL A 729 13.87 28.59 20.72
C VAL A 729 14.33 28.58 22.17
N ASN A 730 13.47 29.04 23.07
CA ASN A 730 13.74 29.08 24.51
C ASN A 730 12.71 28.27 25.29
N THR A 731 13.09 27.07 25.73
CA THR A 731 12.17 26.18 26.45
C THR A 731 11.80 26.70 27.85
N ALA A 732 12.53 27.69 28.39
CA ALA A 732 12.16 28.37 29.62
C ALA A 732 10.84 29.16 29.48
N ASP A 733 10.46 29.54 28.26
CA ASP A 733 9.23 30.31 28.00
C ASP A 733 7.97 29.52 28.34
N LEU A 734 8.02 28.18 28.28
CA LEU A 734 6.90 27.32 28.71
C LEU A 734 6.50 27.61 30.16
N LYS A 735 7.46 27.87 31.05
CA LYS A 735 7.17 28.21 32.43
C LYS A 735 6.43 29.55 32.54
N THR A 736 6.83 30.53 31.73
CA THR A 736 6.19 31.85 31.70
C THR A 736 4.78 31.77 31.13
N TRP A 737 4.60 31.05 30.02
CA TRP A 737 3.32 30.95 29.31
C TRP A 737 2.30 30.08 30.05
N TRP A 738 2.73 28.97 30.65
CA TRP A 738 1.84 27.94 31.18
C TRP A 738 1.93 27.73 32.69
N GLN A 739 2.84 28.45 33.37
CA GLN A 739 3.07 28.32 34.81
C GLN A 739 3.37 26.87 35.18
N CYS A 740 4.33 26.27 34.48
CA CYS A 740 4.76 24.90 34.73
C CYS A 740 5.51 24.78 36.05
N ASN A 741 5.30 23.66 36.73
CA ASN A 741 6.05 23.32 37.93
C ASN A 741 7.48 22.90 37.55
N GLY A 742 8.48 23.33 38.33
CA GLY A 742 9.89 23.00 38.09
C GLY A 742 10.58 23.92 37.07
N SER A 743 11.72 23.46 36.55
CA SER A 743 12.46 24.13 35.47
C SER A 743 12.09 23.50 34.14
N THR A 744 11.83 24.33 33.13
CA THR A 744 11.69 23.91 31.73
C THR A 744 12.90 24.35 30.89
N ALA A 745 13.93 24.92 31.50
CA ALA A 745 15.11 25.41 30.78
C ALA A 745 15.96 24.23 30.29
N SER A 746 16.28 24.24 28.99
CA SER A 746 17.24 23.36 28.31
C SER A 746 18.35 24.20 27.69
N SER A 747 19.41 23.56 27.18
CA SER A 747 20.44 24.27 26.42
C SER A 747 19.82 24.91 25.16
N PRO A 748 20.25 26.13 24.77
CA PRO A 748 19.64 26.87 23.65
C PRO A 748 19.82 26.20 22.28
N THR A 749 20.84 25.35 22.13
CA THR A 749 21.17 24.70 20.86
C THR A 749 21.03 23.19 20.89
N GLU A 750 21.16 22.55 22.05
CA GLU A 750 20.94 21.12 22.25
C GLU A 750 19.95 20.96 23.41
N MET A 751 18.71 20.56 23.11
CA MET A 751 17.62 20.56 24.07
C MET A 751 17.02 19.16 24.25
N SER A 752 16.32 18.98 25.37
CA SER A 752 15.43 17.82 25.53
C SER A 752 14.44 17.81 24.37
N TYR A 753 14.28 16.66 23.71
CA TYR A 753 13.34 16.50 22.61
C TYR A 753 11.92 16.88 23.02
N ALA A 754 11.46 16.43 24.19
CA ALA A 754 10.14 16.75 24.71
C ALA A 754 9.92 18.26 24.85
N LEU A 755 10.83 18.95 25.55
CA LEU A 755 10.73 20.39 25.79
C LEU A 755 10.85 21.18 24.48
N GLY A 756 11.78 20.80 23.60
CA GLY A 756 11.94 21.42 22.28
C GLY A 756 10.68 21.29 21.44
N LEU A 757 10.11 20.10 21.35
CA LEU A 757 8.88 19.87 20.58
C LEU A 757 7.71 20.67 21.15
N MET A 758 7.52 20.63 22.48
CA MET A 758 6.47 21.40 23.16
C MET A 758 6.59 22.90 22.85
N THR A 759 7.79 23.46 22.90
CA THR A 759 8.03 24.89 22.62
C THR A 759 7.83 25.23 21.15
N VAL A 760 8.35 24.42 20.22
CA VAL A 760 8.22 24.67 18.77
C VAL A 760 6.75 24.66 18.35
N VAL A 761 5.96 23.68 18.80
CA VAL A 761 4.54 23.61 18.46
C VAL A 761 3.76 24.78 19.06
N ASP A 762 4.12 25.22 20.28
CA ASP A 762 3.54 26.42 20.90
C ASP A 762 3.80 27.67 20.06
N LEU A 763 5.05 27.86 19.61
CA LEU A 763 5.45 28.97 18.75
C LEU A 763 4.68 28.98 17.43
N VAL A 764 4.49 27.81 16.80
CA VAL A 764 3.68 27.67 15.58
C VAL A 764 2.22 28.08 15.81
N ALA A 765 1.61 27.60 16.89
CA ALA A 765 0.23 27.95 17.22
C ALA A 765 0.06 29.44 17.57
N ARG A 766 0.98 30.02 18.35
CA ARG A 766 1.00 31.47 18.62
C ARG A 766 1.17 32.28 17.36
N LYS A 767 2.07 31.86 16.47
CA LYS A 767 2.32 32.54 15.20
C LYS A 767 1.07 32.61 14.33
N TRP A 768 0.33 31.51 14.25
CA TRP A 768 -0.97 31.48 13.58
C TRP A 768 -1.95 32.49 14.20
N MET A 769 -2.08 32.51 15.54
CA MET A 769 -2.95 33.47 16.24
C MET A 769 -2.54 34.93 16.01
N ASP A 770 -1.23 35.20 15.91
CA ASP A 770 -0.68 36.54 15.67
C ASP A 770 -0.98 37.02 14.25
N ASP A 771 -0.73 36.19 13.24
CA ASP A 771 -0.99 36.54 11.84
C ASP A 771 -2.49 36.74 11.57
N ASP A 772 -3.35 35.89 12.16
CA ASP A 772 -4.81 35.99 12.03
C ASP A 772 -5.44 37.02 12.99
N LYS A 773 -4.61 37.72 13.78
CA LYS A 773 -5.03 38.79 14.71
C LYS A 773 -6.12 38.35 15.68
N ILE A 774 -6.04 37.11 16.14
CA ILE A 774 -7.00 36.53 17.08
C ILE A 774 -6.96 37.31 18.40
N PRO A 775 -8.08 37.87 18.90
CA PRO A 775 -8.12 38.60 20.17
C PRO A 775 -7.79 37.72 21.38
N ASP A 776 -7.20 38.28 22.44
CA ASP A 776 -6.78 37.52 23.63
C ASP A 776 -7.89 36.67 24.28
N ALA A 777 -9.12 37.19 24.32
CA ALA A 777 -10.26 36.45 24.84
C ALA A 777 -10.59 35.19 24.02
N GLU A 778 -10.37 35.22 22.71
CA GLU A 778 -10.55 34.07 21.83
C GLU A 778 -9.35 33.14 21.89
N ARG A 779 -8.11 33.68 21.96
CA ARG A 779 -6.91 32.88 22.22
C ARG A 779 -7.06 32.05 23.49
N ALA A 780 -7.58 32.65 24.56
CA ALA A 780 -7.85 31.96 25.82
C ALA A 780 -8.80 30.76 25.67
N LYS A 781 -9.80 30.87 24.79
CA LYS A 781 -10.72 29.77 24.47
C LYS A 781 -10.02 28.67 23.66
N ILE A 782 -9.27 29.05 22.63
CA ILE A 782 -8.51 28.10 21.79
C ILE A 782 -7.47 27.34 22.61
N TRP A 783 -6.78 28.04 23.50
CA TRP A 783 -5.81 27.42 24.41
C TRP A 783 -6.47 26.54 25.46
N ASN A 784 -7.76 26.73 25.74
CA ASN A 784 -8.45 26.06 26.83
C ASN A 784 -7.59 26.13 28.11
N LEU A 785 -7.38 27.34 28.64
CA LEU A 785 -6.39 27.67 29.69
C LEU A 785 -6.42 26.78 30.95
N ALA A 786 -7.46 25.96 31.12
CA ALA A 786 -7.53 24.92 32.13
C ALA A 786 -6.55 23.74 31.89
N ARG A 787 -6.07 23.54 30.66
CA ARG A 787 -5.12 22.50 30.25
C ARG A 787 -3.81 23.14 29.80
N LYS A 788 -2.68 22.67 30.34
CA LYS A 788 -1.37 23.31 30.18
C LYS A 788 -0.45 22.56 29.23
N ASN A 789 0.42 23.28 28.53
CA ASN A 789 1.56 22.69 27.80
C ASN A 789 2.76 22.52 28.75
N CYS A 790 2.60 21.67 29.77
CA CYS A 790 3.64 21.36 30.76
C CYS A 790 4.01 19.88 30.71
N PRO A 791 5.28 19.52 30.99
CA PRO A 791 5.66 18.12 31.09
C PRO A 791 4.85 17.43 32.18
N ASN A 792 4.51 16.16 31.97
CA ASN A 792 3.91 15.37 33.04
C ASN A 792 4.84 15.37 34.26
N PRO A 793 4.38 15.82 35.44
CA PRO A 793 5.23 15.95 36.63
C PRO A 793 5.65 14.60 37.22
N ALA A 794 5.07 13.51 36.75
CA ALA A 794 5.29 12.20 37.33
C ALA A 794 6.65 11.60 36.88
N PRO A 795 7.45 11.02 37.80
CA PRO A 795 8.86 10.70 37.54
C PRO A 795 9.08 9.50 36.63
N GLY A 796 9.93 9.65 35.62
CA GLY A 796 10.39 8.53 34.79
C GLY A 796 9.34 7.93 33.83
N PRO A 797 9.80 6.98 32.99
CA PRO A 797 8.99 6.36 31.93
C PRO A 797 7.85 5.50 32.47
N ARG A 798 6.67 5.62 31.85
CA ARG A 798 5.39 5.06 32.31
C ARG A 798 4.41 4.84 31.16
N TYR A 799 3.36 4.06 31.41
CA TYR A 799 2.23 3.92 30.50
C TYR A 799 0.89 4.12 31.21
N ARG A 800 -0.08 4.68 30.50
CA ARG A 800 -1.46 4.83 30.97
C ARG A 800 -2.23 3.50 30.89
N ALA A 801 -2.90 3.12 31.97
CA ALA A 801 -4.01 2.18 31.95
C ALA A 801 -5.31 2.95 31.65
N ARG A 802 -5.78 2.88 30.41
CA ARG A 802 -7.02 3.54 29.97
C ARG A 802 -8.27 2.76 30.41
N PRO A 803 -9.45 3.40 30.52
CA PRO A 803 -10.73 2.70 30.55
C PRO A 803 -10.88 1.75 29.36
N LEU A 804 -11.47 0.57 29.60
CA LEU A 804 -11.56 -0.51 28.61
C LEU A 804 -12.83 -0.45 27.73
N ASN A 805 -13.51 0.69 27.67
CA ASN A 805 -14.66 0.85 26.79
C ASN A 805 -14.25 0.74 25.31
N GLY A 806 -14.91 -0.14 24.56
CA GLY A 806 -14.57 -0.48 23.17
C GLY A 806 -13.30 -1.32 23.01
N ILE A 807 -12.77 -1.93 24.07
CA ILE A 807 -11.48 -2.67 24.03
C ILE A 807 -11.45 -3.77 22.97
N TRP A 808 -12.60 -4.39 22.68
CA TRP A 808 -12.70 -5.42 21.65
C TRP A 808 -12.24 -4.91 20.27
N ALA A 809 -12.44 -3.62 19.99
CA ALA A 809 -12.14 -3.00 18.69
C ALA A 809 -10.69 -2.51 18.56
N THR A 810 -9.81 -2.85 19.51
CA THR A 810 -8.44 -2.32 19.55
C THR A 810 -7.35 -3.39 19.44
N ALA A 811 -7.65 -4.55 18.85
CA ALA A 811 -6.62 -5.53 18.53
C ALA A 811 -5.66 -4.98 17.45
N PRO A 812 -4.35 -5.29 17.51
CA PRO A 812 -3.68 -6.06 18.55
C PRO A 812 -3.41 -5.24 19.83
N TYR A 813 -3.20 -5.93 20.95
CA TYR A 813 -3.13 -5.36 22.29
C TYR A 813 -1.70 -5.04 22.77
N LEU A 814 -1.64 -4.34 23.91
CA LEU A 814 -0.51 -3.57 24.42
C LEU A 814 -0.22 -2.32 23.58
N HIS A 815 0.54 -1.38 24.15
CA HIS A 815 0.86 -0.11 23.47
C HIS A 815 1.59 -0.32 22.15
N ASN A 816 2.41 -1.38 22.05
CA ASN A 816 3.16 -1.73 20.85
C ASN A 816 2.44 -2.72 19.92
N GLY A 817 1.18 -3.08 20.19
CA GLY A 817 0.42 -4.01 19.34
C GLY A 817 1.07 -5.40 19.24
N SER A 818 1.78 -5.83 20.28
CA SER A 818 2.57 -7.07 20.29
C SER A 818 1.77 -8.32 20.67
N VAL A 819 0.51 -8.17 21.10
CA VAL A 819 -0.31 -9.29 21.55
C VAL A 819 -1.56 -9.44 20.68
N PRO A 820 -1.77 -10.57 19.98
CA PRO A 820 -2.73 -10.63 18.89
C PRO A 820 -4.20 -10.65 19.32
N SER A 821 -4.53 -11.17 20.50
CA SER A 821 -5.91 -11.30 20.97
C SER A 821 -6.05 -11.11 22.49
N LEU A 822 -7.25 -10.83 23.02
CA LEU A 822 -7.48 -10.73 24.47
C LEU A 822 -7.15 -12.05 25.17
N TYR A 823 -7.45 -13.18 24.52
CA TYR A 823 -7.08 -14.48 25.05
C TYR A 823 -5.58 -14.58 25.38
N TRP A 824 -4.72 -14.14 24.47
CA TRP A 824 -3.26 -14.15 24.68
C TRP A 824 -2.79 -13.07 25.67
N LEU A 825 -3.46 -11.92 25.72
CA LEU A 825 -3.16 -10.86 26.69
C LEU A 825 -3.34 -11.35 28.13
N LEU A 826 -4.38 -12.16 28.34
CA LEU A 826 -4.76 -12.73 29.63
C LEU A 826 -4.02 -14.04 29.99
N LYS A 827 -2.98 -14.42 29.23
CA LYS A 827 -2.08 -15.54 29.55
C LYS A 827 -0.77 -15.05 30.19
N PRO A 828 0.01 -15.93 30.83
CA PRO A 828 1.40 -15.65 31.18
C PRO A 828 2.18 -15.11 29.98
N ALA A 829 3.02 -14.09 30.19
CA ALA A 829 3.74 -13.43 29.11
C ALA A 829 4.68 -14.39 28.34
N SER A 830 5.21 -15.42 29.02
CA SER A 830 6.03 -16.48 28.43
C SER A 830 5.29 -17.39 27.45
N GLU A 831 3.96 -17.45 27.51
CA GLU A 831 3.12 -18.27 26.63
C GLU A 831 2.62 -17.50 25.39
N ARG A 832 2.86 -16.19 25.32
CA ARG A 832 2.37 -15.36 24.22
C ARG A 832 3.08 -15.69 22.90
N PRO A 833 2.37 -15.64 21.76
CA PRO A 833 2.98 -15.81 20.45
C PRO A 833 4.12 -14.82 20.22
N GLN A 834 5.30 -15.34 19.89
CA GLN A 834 6.47 -14.51 19.57
C GLN A 834 6.42 -13.94 18.15
N LYS A 835 5.55 -14.51 17.29
CA LYS A 835 5.38 -14.18 15.89
C LYS A 835 3.91 -14.35 15.50
N PHE A 836 3.35 -13.41 14.73
CA PHE A 836 2.02 -13.53 14.13
C PHE A 836 1.87 -12.58 12.94
N CYS A 837 0.88 -12.82 12.09
CA CYS A 837 0.68 -12.04 10.87
C CYS A 837 -0.31 -10.89 11.07
N MET A 838 0.07 -9.70 10.61
CA MET A 838 -0.71 -8.47 10.61
C MET A 838 -1.06 -8.05 9.18
N GLY A 839 -2.23 -7.41 9.03
CA GLY A 839 -2.79 -6.98 7.76
C GLY A 839 -4.30 -7.20 7.75
N ARG A 840 -4.90 -7.23 6.55
CA ARG A 840 -6.33 -7.46 6.40
C ARG A 840 -6.68 -8.95 6.55
N ARG A 841 -7.01 -9.36 7.77
CA ARG A 841 -7.31 -10.76 8.16
C ARG A 841 -8.68 -10.86 8.85
N ASP A 842 -9.22 -12.07 8.87
CA ASP A 842 -10.44 -12.36 9.63
C ASP A 842 -10.19 -12.14 11.14
N TYR A 843 -11.11 -11.40 11.75
CA TYR A 843 -11.19 -11.19 13.18
C TYR A 843 -11.74 -12.45 13.86
N ASP A 844 -11.13 -12.88 14.96
CA ASP A 844 -11.59 -14.00 15.75
C ASP A 844 -12.47 -13.48 16.91
N PRO A 845 -13.80 -13.67 16.87
CA PRO A 845 -14.69 -13.21 17.94
C PRO A 845 -14.60 -14.02 19.23
N VAL A 846 -13.98 -15.21 19.20
CA VAL A 846 -13.81 -16.06 20.38
C VAL A 846 -12.63 -15.56 21.20
N THR A 847 -11.47 -15.41 20.57
CA THR A 847 -10.26 -14.90 21.24
C THR A 847 -10.19 -13.37 21.29
N VAL A 848 -11.05 -12.69 20.54
CA VAL A 848 -11.21 -11.22 20.44
C VAL A 848 -9.91 -10.58 19.93
N GLY A 849 -9.62 -10.76 18.64
CA GLY A 849 -8.46 -10.22 17.94
C GLY A 849 -8.05 -11.05 16.73
N PHE A 850 -6.75 -11.31 16.56
CA PHE A 850 -6.24 -12.18 15.50
C PHE A 850 -6.03 -13.62 16.00
N ALA A 851 -6.55 -14.58 15.25
CA ALA A 851 -6.24 -15.99 15.46
C ALA A 851 -4.77 -16.27 15.13
N VAL A 852 -4.13 -17.07 15.97
CA VAL A 852 -2.74 -17.53 15.81
C VAL A 852 -2.71 -19.05 15.78
N THR A 853 -2.03 -19.61 14.77
CA THR A 853 -1.78 -21.05 14.65
C THR A 853 -0.28 -21.33 14.64
N THR A 854 0.14 -22.49 15.15
CA THR A 854 1.57 -22.85 15.34
C THR A 854 2.42 -22.75 14.08
N ASP A 855 1.84 -23.02 12.91
CA ASP A 855 2.55 -23.06 11.62
C ASP A 855 2.12 -21.95 10.66
N GLU A 856 1.57 -20.85 11.18
CA GLU A 856 1.13 -19.73 10.35
C GLU A 856 2.31 -19.11 9.57
N ARG A 857 2.11 -18.92 8.26
CA ARG A 857 2.98 -18.13 7.40
C ARG A 857 2.22 -16.96 6.83
N CYS A 858 2.78 -15.76 6.97
CA CYS A 858 2.13 -14.55 6.46
C CYS A 858 2.04 -14.60 4.94
N LYS A 859 0.89 -14.20 4.42
CA LYS A 859 0.66 -14.12 2.98
C LYS A 859 1.50 -12.99 2.39
N THR A 860 1.77 -13.05 1.09
CA THR A 860 2.54 -12.02 0.39
C THR A 860 1.98 -10.62 0.66
N GLY A 861 2.80 -9.76 1.24
CA GLY A 861 2.49 -8.36 1.52
C GLY A 861 1.90 -8.08 2.90
N GLU A 862 1.45 -9.11 3.63
CA GLU A 862 1.19 -9.00 5.07
C GLU A 862 2.52 -8.74 5.82
N THR A 863 2.42 -8.17 7.02
CA THR A 863 3.59 -7.97 7.88
C THR A 863 3.63 -9.06 8.94
N GLN A 864 4.81 -9.63 9.16
CA GLN A 864 5.03 -10.54 10.27
C GLN A 864 5.50 -9.74 11.48
N PHE A 865 4.66 -9.61 12.51
CA PHE A 865 5.16 -9.20 13.81
C PHE A 865 6.13 -10.26 14.32
N SER A 866 7.26 -9.83 14.91
CA SER A 866 8.24 -10.72 15.51
C SER A 866 8.94 -10.03 16.68
N THR A 867 9.16 -10.77 17.77
CA THR A 867 10.00 -10.30 18.89
C THR A 867 11.49 -10.40 18.58
N THR A 868 11.86 -11.12 17.53
CA THR A 868 13.26 -11.38 17.13
C THR A 868 13.51 -11.05 15.65
N GLY A 869 14.68 -10.47 15.38
CA GLY A 869 15.12 -10.12 14.04
C GLY A 869 15.63 -11.33 13.25
N SER A 870 16.02 -11.09 11.99
CA SER A 870 16.60 -12.13 11.13
C SER A 870 17.95 -12.69 11.64
N ASP A 871 18.61 -11.94 12.53
CA ASP A 871 19.85 -12.34 13.21
C ASP A 871 19.61 -13.09 14.53
N GLY A 872 18.33 -13.36 14.86
CA GLY A 872 17.92 -14.05 16.09
C GLY A 872 17.95 -13.18 17.35
N LYS A 873 18.28 -11.89 17.26
CA LYS A 873 18.31 -10.99 18.42
C LYS A 873 16.95 -10.35 18.67
N PRO A 874 16.64 -9.94 19.92
CA PRO A 874 15.43 -9.19 20.23
C PRO A 874 15.33 -7.91 19.39
N LEU A 875 14.16 -7.63 18.84
CA LEU A 875 13.87 -6.37 18.17
C LEU A 875 13.46 -5.32 19.19
N GLN A 876 14.08 -4.15 19.08
CA GLN A 876 13.76 -2.97 19.88
C GLN A 876 12.28 -2.58 19.61
N GLY A 877 11.50 -2.27 20.65
CA GLY A 877 10.09 -1.86 20.50
C GLY A 877 9.09 -3.01 20.32
N ASN A 878 9.54 -4.26 20.24
CA ASN A 878 8.69 -5.44 19.96
C ASN A 878 8.58 -6.42 21.14
N SER A 879 8.94 -6.04 22.36
CA SER A 879 8.76 -6.94 23.52
C SER A 879 7.27 -7.25 23.76
N VAL A 880 6.98 -8.53 24.04
CA VAL A 880 5.64 -9.04 24.43
C VAL A 880 5.49 -9.19 25.95
N LEU A 881 6.46 -8.72 26.72
CA LEU A 881 6.53 -8.90 28.16
C LEU A 881 5.59 -7.96 28.91
N GLY A 882 5.49 -8.15 30.24
CA GLY A 882 4.69 -7.30 31.13
C GLY A 882 3.19 -7.54 31.03
N HIS A 883 2.44 -6.83 31.88
CA HIS A 883 0.97 -7.00 31.97
C HIS A 883 0.55 -8.48 32.04
N SER A 884 1.27 -9.29 32.84
CA SER A 884 1.12 -10.75 32.87
C SER A 884 0.10 -11.21 33.93
N PHE A 885 -0.60 -12.31 33.65
CA PHE A 885 -1.55 -12.98 34.54
C PHE A 885 -1.02 -14.36 34.94
N GLU A 886 -0.09 -14.39 35.89
CA GLU A 886 0.68 -15.59 36.25
C GLU A 886 1.02 -15.69 37.75
N ARG A 887 0.48 -14.78 38.58
CA ARG A 887 0.74 -14.83 40.02
C ARG A 887 -0.02 -15.99 40.65
N LYS A 888 0.71 -16.89 41.32
CA LYS A 888 0.11 -18.04 42.02
C LYS A 888 -0.39 -17.65 43.42
N PRO A 889 -1.32 -18.42 44.01
CA PRO A 889 -1.76 -18.21 45.39
C PRO A 889 -0.57 -18.20 46.37
N GLY A 890 -0.51 -17.18 47.24
CA GLY A 890 0.57 -17.01 48.22
C GLY A 890 1.84 -16.33 47.69
N GLU A 891 1.97 -16.12 46.37
CA GLU A 891 3.11 -15.38 45.82
C GLU A 891 2.97 -13.86 46.05
N PRO A 892 4.07 -13.17 46.44
CA PRO A 892 4.07 -11.72 46.51
C PRO A 892 3.87 -11.09 45.12
N ARG A 893 3.41 -9.84 45.09
CA ARG A 893 3.40 -9.05 43.85
C ARG A 893 4.84 -8.88 43.36
N ARG A 894 5.05 -8.95 42.04
CA ARG A 894 6.34 -8.74 41.40
C ARG A 894 6.17 -7.93 40.11
N PRO A 895 7.19 -7.16 39.68
CA PRO A 895 7.13 -6.41 38.43
C PRO A 895 6.76 -7.28 37.23
N GLY A 896 5.93 -6.75 36.35
CA GLY A 896 5.44 -7.40 35.14
C GLY A 896 4.22 -8.29 35.32
N VAL A 897 3.83 -8.62 36.56
CA VAL A 897 2.69 -9.49 36.86
C VAL A 897 1.60 -8.71 37.57
N ILE A 898 0.53 -8.41 36.85
CA ILE A 898 -0.56 -7.53 37.33
C ILE A 898 -1.74 -8.30 37.93
N GLY A 899 -1.90 -9.57 37.57
CA GLY A 899 -3.05 -10.38 37.95
C GLY A 899 -2.64 -11.77 38.42
N ARG A 900 -3.56 -12.43 39.15
CA ARG A 900 -3.41 -13.87 39.43
C ARG A 900 -3.58 -14.67 38.15
N GLU A 901 -3.02 -15.86 38.15
CA GLU A 901 -3.33 -16.85 37.12
C GLU A 901 -4.84 -17.17 37.12
N PHE A 902 -5.41 -17.38 35.94
CA PHE A 902 -6.79 -17.83 35.79
C PHE A 902 -6.91 -19.30 36.20
N LYS A 903 -7.98 -19.65 36.91
CA LYS A 903 -8.24 -21.01 37.41
C LYS A 903 -8.46 -22.02 36.29
N SER A 904 -8.95 -21.54 35.16
CA SER A 904 -9.24 -22.32 33.96
C SER A 904 -9.36 -21.38 32.76
N ASP A 905 -9.38 -21.96 31.56
CA ASP A 905 -9.71 -21.21 30.34
C ASP A 905 -11.15 -20.68 30.37
N ASP A 906 -12.08 -21.38 31.02
CA ASP A 906 -13.45 -20.90 31.17
C ASP A 906 -13.53 -19.60 31.98
N GLU A 907 -12.77 -19.47 33.07
CA GLU A 907 -12.71 -18.22 33.86
C GLU A 907 -12.14 -17.07 33.00
N ARG A 908 -11.18 -17.37 32.13
CA ARG A 908 -10.62 -16.37 31.19
C ARG A 908 -11.66 -15.95 30.15
N TYR A 909 -12.39 -16.90 29.57
CA TYR A 909 -13.44 -16.60 28.61
C TYR A 909 -14.62 -15.87 29.24
N ASP A 910 -14.93 -16.10 30.52
CA ASP A 910 -15.91 -15.31 31.26
C ASP A 910 -15.50 -13.83 31.28
N LEU A 911 -14.22 -13.52 31.59
CA LEU A 911 -13.70 -12.16 31.52
C LEU A 911 -13.75 -11.59 30.10
N ILE A 912 -13.31 -12.35 29.08
CA ILE A 912 -13.35 -11.91 27.68
C ILE A 912 -14.79 -11.57 27.26
N GLU A 913 -15.76 -12.38 27.66
CA GLU A 913 -17.17 -12.15 27.35
C GLU A 913 -17.66 -10.83 27.95
N TYR A 914 -17.27 -10.52 29.19
CA TYR A 914 -17.54 -9.21 29.79
C TYR A 914 -16.84 -8.07 29.05
N LEU A 915 -15.59 -8.23 28.64
CA LEU A 915 -14.85 -7.20 27.90
C LEU A 915 -15.47 -6.86 26.53
N LYS A 916 -16.21 -7.80 25.91
CA LYS A 916 -17.02 -7.51 24.72
C LYS A 916 -18.18 -6.54 25.01
N THR A 917 -18.66 -6.49 26.25
CA THR A 917 -19.78 -5.63 26.64
C THR A 917 -19.40 -4.19 26.98
N LEU A 918 -18.08 -3.89 27.06
CA LEU A 918 -17.54 -2.60 27.49
C LEU A 918 -17.42 -1.57 26.37
#